data_AF-A0A0S2JIG3-F1
#
_entry.id   AF-A0A0S2JIG3-F1
#
_cell.length_a   1.000
_cell.length_b   1.000
_cell.length_c   1.000
_cell.angle_alpha   90.00
_cell.angle_beta   90.00
_cell.angle_gamma   90.00
#
_symmetry.space_group_name_H-M   'P 1'
#
loop_
_entity.id
_entity.type
_entity.pdbx_description
1 polymer ?
#
loop_
_entity_poly.entity_id
_entity_poly.type
_entity_poly.pdbx_seq_one_letter_code
_entity_poly.pdbx_strand_id
1 'polypeptide(L)'
;MKILPKKSLLASALLLSMNIANVQAADMCGEKTLPRQGEVPANEMHCITDYGHYLYVTVPYDNSEVTITTSGGTFTGSDADITLYPGTWWGDGDVEASSSNPDTNDESISFVSHAGKRYFHIGGNIQQTSLIVNISGGDIPEPPEPMGDYIIYPTSTFVNVPAALISSKAQYGASIAEILASDYNGFKTIAGAVNDPITDVSQALHYLSEADDLTDPDLNQLLYFLATYKYYAEQMTDSEAEDLSTALLAVTQMSNFVSPAGSVIQEGYAYALTNLQRYSGAVHFKDHLPHLLGLIQYYSEQSKPFSLSNAGDTTMALMGTIASAAYYGDAPVKAAYNDNMLEVLSVMRSFVFLGETSLDMRWSTEDDRKWILPHSFNAMGKISTIATDEAKARFDSTILEAHGKVIADISVETASIIVTKNYLENAGRSCEAGDALFGSCIVPPKVADILTVNHACTDNITIRAQGSISQATLAQSCADMARQESEFHAFFNTAGTPVAGDLNEHIEVIAFASPDDYEKYAGEFFGISTDNGGMYLEGTPTAQGNQARFIAMQCPDSWVGGSCQYEDQIYNLRHEFTHYLDGRYIKSGSYGSFDYNVAWSEGLAEYMAMGKEHPRTLNTLKGETIPPLYNILFMSYEYDNLYQWGYFAMRYLGEQHKDDLNLLVTALQSGNNNAYVATLKEVVLRTASGFAAFVLANSETVAPIAAQMPAADTIGSCDLVQQYPRYYDASKTNFTFTNTTDTPVSLFWVNSTTGKTNFGKNYKTLNQGDTYTSASWTVGDRMMLSDNNMNCLGVAVMAADDNTFTIDEDLVKDVVVETIPELNQMGSCELAQAHLIMNESHQFTITNTSDTPVRLFRIDNTSGKIITTSGANDFTHGYGILAPGASYSNDVWYGDRRLMVTDTSLNCLSVGVLNNAVSSFTVDEATVAKAAAPEVIPVANTIGSCELKAPHLVGPFESDFSFVNNSDHTVRVYRVDNVTGELSEGFGFTTLAKGDTYDSASTWKWFGNRRAAITDENGHCAGVAVMTEEDTSNDYEITNALFEPEVPDVVIGDMDGDGDVDRIDIRAFSLALRRGEALPISFDLNADGVINSRDVRLMRGICTYNRCSANPTPE
;
A
#
# COMPACT_ATOMS: atom_id res chain seq x y z
N MET A 1 1.64 9.51 70.61
CA MET A 1 1.60 11.00 70.57
C MET A 1 0.85 11.34 69.27
N LYS A 2 -0.48 11.43 69.31
CA LYS A 2 -1.30 12.65 69.43
C LYS A 2 -1.28 13.53 68.16
N ILE A 3 -2.50 13.80 67.64
CA ILE A 3 -2.93 14.94 66.81
C ILE A 3 -2.73 14.68 65.30
N LEU A 4 -3.72 14.21 64.51
CA LEU A 4 -5.00 14.83 64.06
C LEU A 4 -4.85 16.23 63.43
N PRO A 5 -5.71 16.58 62.45
CA PRO A 5 -5.43 17.34 61.25
C PRO A 5 -6.08 18.73 61.34
N LYS A 6 -6.12 19.48 60.23
CA LYS A 6 -7.20 20.39 59.79
C LYS A 6 -6.61 21.43 58.82
N LYS A 7 -7.21 21.52 57.61
CA LYS A 7 -8.14 22.59 57.15
C LYS A 7 -7.39 23.88 56.79
N SER A 8 -7.78 24.67 55.80
CA SER A 8 -9.14 25.17 55.60
C SER A 8 -9.20 26.08 54.36
N LEU A 9 -10.25 25.97 53.55
CA LEU A 9 -11.39 26.91 53.48
C LEU A 9 -11.17 28.12 52.57
N LEU A 10 -12.10 28.25 51.63
CA LEU A 10 -13.02 29.39 51.67
C LEU A 10 -14.41 28.91 51.27
N ALA A 11 -15.35 29.24 52.13
CA ALA A 11 -16.79 29.06 52.00
C ALA A 11 -17.42 30.45 52.10
N SER A 12 -18.56 30.67 51.45
CA SER A 12 -19.60 31.58 51.93
C SER A 12 -20.92 31.27 51.21
N ALA A 13 -21.97 31.14 52.01
CA ALA A 13 -23.36 30.87 51.64
C ALA A 13 -24.23 32.12 51.85
N LEU A 14 -25.54 31.99 51.53
CA LEU A 14 -26.71 32.88 51.83
C LEU A 14 -27.00 33.93 50.72
N LEU A 15 -28.21 34.08 50.14
CA LEU A 15 -29.60 33.84 50.59
C LEU A 15 -30.60 33.84 49.39
N LEU A 16 -31.66 33.01 49.48
CA LEU A 16 -33.12 33.23 49.20
C LEU A 16 -33.54 34.12 47.99
N SER A 17 -34.56 33.82 47.15
CA SER A 17 -35.79 33.02 47.32
C SER A 17 -36.68 33.04 46.05
N MET A 18 -37.57 32.03 45.93
CA MET A 18 -38.91 32.00 45.29
C MET A 18 -39.11 31.62 43.81
N ASN A 19 -39.62 30.39 43.65
CA ASN A 19 -40.78 29.96 42.82
C ASN A 19 -40.88 30.45 41.37
N ILE A 20 -40.50 29.58 40.43
CA ILE A 20 -41.32 29.29 39.24
C ILE A 20 -41.30 27.78 39.04
N ALA A 21 -42.48 27.16 39.08
CA ALA A 21 -42.68 25.80 38.59
C ALA A 21 -42.34 25.78 37.09
N ASN A 22 -41.29 25.06 36.70
CA ASN A 22 -41.09 24.66 35.32
C ASN A 22 -41.05 23.13 35.31
N VAL A 23 -42.09 22.58 34.71
CA VAL A 23 -42.20 21.22 34.19
C VAL A 23 -40.87 20.87 33.51
N GLN A 24 -40.11 19.91 34.05
CA GLN A 24 -39.07 19.26 33.26
C GLN A 24 -39.78 18.63 32.07
N ALA A 25 -39.42 19.05 30.85
CA ALA A 25 -39.77 18.29 29.67
C ALA A 25 -39.17 16.89 29.89
N ALA A 26 -40.03 15.87 29.99
CA ALA A 26 -39.56 14.50 30.05
C ALA A 26 -38.79 14.22 28.75
N ASP A 27 -37.52 13.84 28.85
CA ASP A 27 -36.72 13.48 27.67
C ASP A 27 -37.45 12.35 26.93
N MET A 28 -37.77 12.60 25.66
CA MET A 28 -38.49 11.68 24.79
C MET A 28 -37.46 10.89 23.99
N CYS A 29 -37.47 9.56 24.10
CA CYS A 29 -36.44 8.69 23.52
C CYS A 29 -36.46 8.52 21.99
N GLY A 30 -37.40 9.16 21.27
CA GLY A 30 -37.46 9.10 19.80
C GLY A 30 -38.46 8.07 19.26
N GLU A 31 -38.12 7.40 18.16
CA GLU A 31 -39.00 6.44 17.49
C GLU A 31 -39.15 5.14 18.28
N LYS A 32 -40.30 4.48 18.15
CA LYS A 32 -40.60 3.22 18.85
C LYS A 32 -39.71 2.08 18.35
N THR A 33 -38.98 1.47 19.28
CA THR A 33 -38.00 0.40 19.00
C THR A 33 -38.49 -1.01 19.32
N LEU A 34 -39.48 -1.16 20.21
CA LEU A 34 -40.01 -2.46 20.61
C LEU A 34 -41.51 -2.61 20.29
N PRO A 35 -41.96 -3.82 19.89
CA PRO A 35 -43.37 -4.11 19.79
C PRO A 35 -44.04 -4.14 21.17
N ARG A 36 -45.37 -4.07 21.18
CA ARG A 36 -46.16 -4.11 22.42
C ARG A 36 -45.99 -5.43 23.20
N GLN A 37 -45.69 -6.52 22.49
CA GLN A 37 -45.40 -7.82 23.09
C GLN A 37 -44.19 -8.45 22.43
N GLY A 38 -43.23 -8.94 23.21
CA GLY A 38 -42.01 -9.54 22.65
C GLY A 38 -40.84 -9.60 23.62
N GLU A 39 -39.69 -9.98 23.07
CA GLU A 39 -38.41 -9.98 23.78
C GLU A 39 -37.82 -8.58 23.88
N VAL A 40 -37.14 -8.30 24.98
CA VAL A 40 -36.35 -7.09 25.18
C VAL A 40 -34.88 -7.49 25.18
N PRO A 41 -34.09 -7.03 24.20
CA PRO A 41 -32.63 -7.15 24.25
C PRO A 41 -32.10 -6.49 25.53
N ALA A 42 -31.31 -7.25 26.30
CA ALA A 42 -30.73 -6.76 27.55
C ALA A 42 -29.56 -5.80 27.29
N ASN A 43 -29.26 -4.94 28.27
CA ASN A 43 -28.15 -3.97 28.26
C ASN A 43 -28.21 -2.92 27.12
N GLU A 44 -29.39 -2.72 26.55
CA GLU A 44 -29.66 -1.73 25.51
C GLU A 44 -30.81 -0.81 25.93
N MET A 45 -30.74 0.46 25.51
CA MET A 45 -31.85 1.41 25.71
C MET A 45 -32.87 1.23 24.58
N HIS A 46 -34.13 1.05 24.95
CA HIS A 46 -35.25 0.94 24.03
C HIS A 46 -36.25 2.07 24.26
N CYS A 47 -36.84 2.58 23.18
CA CYS A 47 -37.94 3.52 23.24
C CYS A 47 -39.29 2.83 23.03
N ILE A 48 -40.22 2.98 23.99
CA ILE A 48 -41.55 2.35 23.99
C ILE A 48 -42.69 3.36 23.97
N THR A 49 -43.74 3.04 23.20
CA THR A 49 -44.94 3.85 22.99
C THR A 49 -46.10 2.92 22.72
N ASP A 50 -47.10 2.89 23.60
CA ASP A 50 -48.40 2.19 23.48
C ASP A 50 -49.11 2.14 24.85
N TYR A 51 -50.37 1.68 24.86
CA TYR A 51 -51.06 1.26 26.08
C TYR A 51 -50.61 -0.13 26.54
N GLY A 52 -49.78 -0.22 27.58
CA GLY A 52 -49.37 -1.47 28.23
C GLY A 52 -48.49 -2.40 27.37
N HIS A 53 -47.34 -2.82 27.87
CA HIS A 53 -46.42 -3.72 27.18
C HIS A 53 -46.26 -5.04 27.93
N TYR A 54 -46.28 -6.15 27.19
CA TYR A 54 -46.09 -7.50 27.72
C TYR A 54 -44.75 -8.03 27.20
N LEU A 55 -43.70 -7.87 27.98
CA LEU A 55 -42.33 -8.07 27.56
C LEU A 55 -41.66 -9.22 28.30
N TYR A 56 -40.65 -9.83 27.70
CA TYR A 56 -39.78 -10.75 28.42
C TYR A 56 -38.32 -10.49 28.10
N VAL A 57 -37.43 -10.83 29.02
CA VAL A 57 -35.98 -10.84 28.79
C VAL A 57 -35.46 -12.26 28.98
N THR A 58 -34.51 -12.69 28.16
CA THR A 58 -33.81 -13.97 28.36
C THR A 58 -32.57 -13.75 29.22
N VAL A 59 -32.58 -14.31 30.43
CA VAL A 59 -31.45 -14.26 31.35
C VAL A 59 -30.48 -15.40 31.03
N PRO A 60 -29.18 -15.13 30.79
CA PRO A 60 -28.24 -16.13 30.30
C PRO A 60 -27.80 -17.15 31.36
N TYR A 61 -27.66 -16.72 32.61
CA TYR A 61 -27.09 -17.53 33.70
C TYR A 61 -27.97 -17.51 34.94
N ASP A 62 -27.88 -18.57 35.76
CA ASP A 62 -28.50 -18.57 37.09
C ASP A 62 -27.89 -17.47 37.97
N ASN A 63 -28.59 -16.99 39.00
CA ASN A 63 -28.13 -15.92 39.90
C ASN A 63 -27.70 -14.59 39.24
N SER A 64 -28.21 -14.26 38.05
CA SER A 64 -27.91 -12.98 37.39
C SER A 64 -28.65 -11.81 38.06
N GLU A 65 -27.99 -10.68 38.26
CA GLU A 65 -28.61 -9.43 38.71
C GLU A 65 -29.30 -8.75 37.54
N VAL A 66 -30.63 -8.66 37.61
CA VAL A 66 -31.48 -8.05 36.58
C VAL A 66 -32.08 -6.76 37.12
N THR A 67 -31.93 -5.66 36.40
CA THR A 67 -32.58 -4.38 36.70
C THR A 67 -33.40 -3.90 35.50
N ILE A 68 -34.70 -3.72 35.70
CA ILE A 68 -35.61 -3.19 34.69
C ILE A 68 -35.93 -1.75 35.10
N THR A 69 -35.66 -0.79 34.22
CA THR A 69 -35.89 0.62 34.48
C THR A 69 -36.66 1.26 33.33
N THR A 70 -37.68 2.04 33.66
CA THR A 70 -38.30 2.99 32.73
C THR A 70 -37.96 4.40 33.13
N SER A 71 -37.83 5.30 32.15
CA SER A 71 -37.65 6.73 32.44
C SER A 71 -38.10 7.64 31.30
N GLY A 72 -38.52 8.85 31.64
CA GLY A 72 -38.92 9.87 30.67
C GLY A 72 -40.22 9.56 29.89
N GLY A 73 -40.43 10.29 28.79
CA GLY A 73 -41.67 10.23 28.01
C GLY A 73 -42.90 10.84 28.70
N THR A 74 -44.07 10.72 28.06
CA THR A 74 -45.37 11.20 28.58
C THR A 74 -46.35 10.05 28.74
N PHE A 75 -47.45 10.24 29.48
CA PHE A 75 -48.49 9.23 29.63
C PHE A 75 -49.90 9.83 29.71
N THR A 76 -50.94 9.05 29.39
CA THR A 76 -52.36 9.44 29.53
C THR A 76 -53.10 8.47 30.43
N GLY A 77 -53.44 8.89 31.64
CA GLY A 77 -54.14 8.07 32.62
C GLY A 77 -53.16 7.50 33.65
N SER A 78 -52.67 6.29 33.43
CA SER A 78 -51.63 5.67 34.26
C SER A 78 -50.27 5.71 33.55
N ASP A 79 -49.21 5.77 34.35
CA ASP A 79 -47.79 5.81 33.99
C ASP A 79 -47.19 4.40 33.83
N ALA A 80 -45.88 4.34 33.57
CA ALA A 80 -45.12 3.15 33.16
C ALA A 80 -44.86 2.11 34.27
N ASP A 81 -45.84 1.79 35.11
CA ASP A 81 -45.73 0.82 36.21
C ASP A 81 -45.06 -0.50 35.77
N ILE A 82 -44.00 -0.96 36.46
CA ILE A 82 -43.35 -2.23 36.15
C ILE A 82 -43.95 -3.34 37.00
N THR A 83 -44.32 -4.47 36.41
CA THR A 83 -44.79 -5.68 37.11
C THR A 83 -44.05 -6.93 36.59
N LEU A 84 -43.32 -7.63 37.47
CA LEU A 84 -42.62 -8.88 37.18
C LEU A 84 -43.45 -10.09 37.61
N TYR A 85 -43.42 -11.16 36.80
CA TYR A 85 -44.14 -12.41 37.07
C TYR A 85 -43.19 -13.59 37.30
N PRO A 86 -43.52 -14.51 38.23
CA PRO A 86 -42.65 -15.64 38.61
C PRO A 86 -42.71 -16.83 37.63
N GLY A 87 -43.67 -16.86 36.71
CA GLY A 87 -43.91 -17.99 35.81
C GLY A 87 -43.41 -17.80 34.37
N THR A 88 -43.95 -18.61 33.47
CA THR A 88 -43.49 -18.72 32.07
C THR A 88 -44.25 -17.79 31.10
N TRP A 89 -45.09 -16.91 31.63
CA TRP A 89 -45.95 -15.97 30.91
C TRP A 89 -46.47 -14.89 31.88
N TRP A 90 -46.92 -13.73 31.36
CA TRP A 90 -47.44 -12.54 32.07
C TRP A 90 -48.68 -12.73 32.98
N GLY A 91 -49.08 -13.95 33.29
CA GLY A 91 -50.32 -14.29 33.99
C GLY A 91 -50.22 -15.52 34.89
N ASP A 92 -49.02 -16.07 35.05
CA ASP A 92 -48.76 -17.18 35.97
C ASP A 92 -48.55 -16.65 37.40
N GLY A 93 -49.62 -16.63 38.20
CA GLY A 93 -49.53 -16.46 39.66
C GLY A 93 -49.46 -15.03 40.20
N ASP A 94 -49.05 -14.93 41.47
CA ASP A 94 -48.91 -13.66 42.20
C ASP A 94 -47.75 -12.81 41.63
N VAL A 95 -47.87 -11.48 41.72
CA VAL A 95 -46.80 -10.53 41.32
C VAL A 95 -45.54 -10.80 42.14
N GLU A 96 -44.41 -11.00 41.45
CA GLU A 96 -43.12 -11.27 42.09
C GLU A 96 -42.45 -9.99 42.59
N ALA A 97 -42.43 -8.96 41.75
CA ALA A 97 -41.93 -7.63 42.08
C ALA A 97 -42.67 -6.58 41.24
N SER A 98 -42.81 -5.37 41.75
CA SER A 98 -43.37 -4.26 41.00
C SER A 98 -42.83 -2.92 41.46
N SER A 99 -42.85 -1.93 40.57
CA SER A 99 -42.55 -0.52 40.87
C SER A 99 -43.69 0.34 40.31
N SER A 100 -44.15 1.29 41.12
CA SER A 100 -45.29 2.19 40.81
C SER A 100 -45.12 3.54 41.51
N ASN A 101 -44.14 4.32 41.08
CA ASN A 101 -43.88 5.69 41.46
C ASN A 101 -44.85 6.63 40.75
N PRO A 102 -45.83 7.22 41.46
CA PRO A 102 -46.93 7.91 40.81
C PRO A 102 -46.49 9.14 40.01
N ASP A 103 -47.01 9.23 38.81
CA ASP A 103 -46.96 10.35 37.88
C ASP A 103 -45.57 10.67 37.31
N THR A 104 -44.64 9.70 37.21
CA THR A 104 -43.26 9.98 36.74
C THR A 104 -42.78 9.21 35.51
N ASN A 105 -43.37 8.04 35.16
CA ASN A 105 -42.77 7.04 34.25
C ASN A 105 -41.38 6.51 34.69
N ASP A 106 -40.85 6.99 35.82
CA ASP A 106 -39.54 6.65 36.33
C ASP A 106 -39.67 5.50 37.32
N GLU A 107 -39.61 4.27 36.79
CA GLU A 107 -39.76 3.04 37.56
C GLU A 107 -38.49 2.23 37.54
N SER A 108 -38.21 1.49 38.62
CA SER A 108 -37.09 0.56 38.63
C SER A 108 -37.35 -0.62 39.55
N ILE A 109 -37.14 -1.83 39.04
CA ILE A 109 -37.07 -3.05 39.86
C ILE A 109 -35.72 -3.73 39.64
N SER A 110 -35.13 -4.26 40.72
CA SER A 110 -33.91 -5.06 40.67
C SER A 110 -34.13 -6.39 41.38
N PHE A 111 -33.68 -7.49 40.79
CA PHE A 111 -33.85 -8.84 41.34
C PHE A 111 -32.76 -9.78 40.83
N VAL A 112 -32.48 -10.82 41.62
CA VAL A 112 -31.63 -11.93 41.22
C VAL A 112 -32.47 -12.95 40.46
N SER A 113 -32.02 -13.36 39.27
CA SER A 113 -32.78 -14.22 38.37
C SER A 113 -32.06 -15.51 38.03
N HIS A 114 -32.83 -16.58 37.84
CA HIS A 114 -32.35 -17.84 37.26
C HIS A 114 -32.18 -17.70 35.74
N ALA A 115 -31.44 -18.61 35.10
CA ALA A 115 -31.33 -18.67 33.64
C ALA A 115 -32.70 -18.93 32.99
N GLY A 116 -32.90 -18.36 31.81
CA GLY A 116 -34.13 -18.49 31.03
C GLY A 116 -34.98 -17.23 30.98
N LYS A 117 -36.20 -17.36 30.45
CA LYS A 117 -37.08 -16.22 30.15
C LYS A 117 -37.75 -15.67 31.41
N ARG A 118 -37.71 -14.35 31.56
CA ARG A 118 -38.35 -13.60 32.64
C ARG A 118 -39.37 -12.63 32.07
N TYR A 119 -40.63 -12.80 32.47
CA TYR A 119 -41.76 -12.08 31.91
C TYR A 119 -42.15 -10.90 32.81
N PHE A 120 -42.28 -9.72 32.22
CA PHE A 120 -42.69 -8.51 32.92
C PHE A 120 -43.65 -7.67 32.07
N HIS A 121 -44.46 -6.86 32.73
CA HIS A 121 -45.44 -5.97 32.13
C HIS A 121 -45.11 -4.53 32.50
N ILE A 122 -45.15 -3.65 31.50
CA ILE A 122 -45.10 -2.20 31.69
C ILE A 122 -46.51 -1.66 31.53
N GLY A 123 -47.05 -1.04 32.57
CA GLY A 123 -48.37 -0.43 32.60
C GLY A 123 -48.45 0.88 31.83
N GLY A 124 -49.63 1.50 31.87
CA GLY A 124 -49.81 2.87 31.37
C GLY A 124 -50.11 3.01 29.89
N ASN A 125 -50.59 4.20 29.52
CA ASN A 125 -50.69 4.64 28.13
C ASN A 125 -49.57 5.63 27.86
N ILE A 126 -48.40 5.11 27.50
CA ILE A 126 -47.14 5.85 27.49
C ILE A 126 -46.72 6.24 26.07
N GLN A 127 -46.02 7.36 25.93
CA GLN A 127 -45.42 7.83 24.69
C GLN A 127 -43.96 8.22 24.92
N GLN A 128 -43.08 7.65 24.10
CA GLN A 128 -41.64 7.91 24.06
C GLN A 128 -40.95 7.75 25.42
N THR A 129 -41.33 6.70 26.16
CA THR A 129 -40.71 6.32 27.43
C THR A 129 -39.52 5.39 27.16
N SER A 130 -38.38 5.66 27.81
CA SER A 130 -37.19 4.82 27.72
C SER A 130 -37.37 3.57 28.58
N LEU A 131 -36.95 2.41 28.10
CA LEU A 131 -36.89 1.14 28.81
C LEU A 131 -35.47 0.58 28.67
N ILE A 132 -34.88 0.18 29.78
CA ILE A 132 -33.62 -0.58 29.79
C ILE A 132 -33.76 -1.79 30.71
N VAL A 133 -33.28 -2.94 30.25
CA VAL A 133 -33.18 -4.16 31.07
C VAL A 133 -31.71 -4.51 31.21
N ASN A 134 -31.09 -4.09 32.31
CA ASN A 134 -29.70 -4.40 32.59
C ASN A 134 -29.58 -5.79 33.22
N ILE A 135 -28.72 -6.63 32.65
CA ILE A 135 -28.37 -7.94 33.21
C ILE A 135 -26.86 -7.97 33.43
N SER A 136 -26.46 -8.31 34.65
CA SER A 136 -25.05 -8.43 35.04
C SER A 136 -24.86 -9.58 36.05
N GLY A 137 -23.64 -10.08 36.18
CA GLY A 137 -23.34 -11.19 37.09
C GLY A 137 -23.92 -12.53 36.60
N GLY A 138 -24.27 -13.40 37.54
CA GLY A 138 -24.70 -14.76 37.30
C GLY A 138 -23.63 -15.81 37.64
N ASP A 139 -24.08 -17.04 37.86
CA ASP A 139 -23.31 -18.28 37.85
C ASP A 139 -22.85 -18.55 36.41
N ILE A 140 -22.12 -17.59 35.86
CA ILE A 140 -21.33 -17.75 34.65
C ILE A 140 -20.46 -18.98 34.95
N PRO A 141 -20.51 -20.05 34.15
CA PRO A 141 -19.65 -21.20 34.35
C PRO A 141 -18.24 -20.67 34.53
N GLU A 142 -17.64 -20.92 35.70
CA GLU A 142 -16.27 -20.50 35.92
C GLU A 142 -15.46 -21.08 34.75
N PRO A 143 -14.67 -20.23 34.05
CA PRO A 143 -13.69 -20.78 33.13
C PRO A 143 -12.95 -21.87 33.89
N PRO A 144 -12.71 -23.05 33.29
CA PRO A 144 -11.88 -24.05 33.95
C PRO A 144 -10.64 -23.32 34.47
N GLU A 145 -10.23 -23.61 35.72
CA GLU A 145 -9.12 -22.88 36.34
C GLU A 145 -8.01 -22.69 35.30
N PRO A 146 -7.43 -21.47 35.20
CA PRO A 146 -6.34 -21.22 34.28
C PRO A 146 -5.39 -22.41 34.36
N MET A 147 -4.95 -22.94 33.22
CA MET A 147 -3.87 -23.91 33.26
C MET A 147 -2.83 -23.31 34.21
N GLY A 148 -2.40 -24.11 35.20
CA GLY A 148 -1.36 -23.68 36.14
C GLY A 148 -0.08 -23.31 35.37
N ASP A 149 1.07 -23.37 36.02
CA ASP A 149 2.32 -23.18 35.29
C ASP A 149 2.34 -24.06 34.03
N TYR A 150 2.54 -23.44 32.88
CA TYR A 150 2.56 -24.09 31.58
C TYR A 150 3.65 -25.16 31.57
N ILE A 151 3.44 -26.21 30.77
CA ILE A 151 4.47 -27.22 30.54
C ILE A 151 5.52 -26.56 29.65
N ILE A 152 6.73 -26.36 30.20
CA ILE A 152 7.92 -26.08 29.40
C ILE A 152 8.20 -27.33 28.57
N TYR A 153 7.84 -27.27 27.29
CA TYR A 153 8.03 -28.39 26.38
C TYR A 153 9.51 -28.54 26.01
N PRO A 154 10.07 -29.76 25.90
CA PRO A 154 11.44 -29.94 25.45
C PRO A 154 11.66 -29.32 24.07
N THR A 155 12.56 -28.34 23.97
CA THR A 155 12.88 -27.67 22.69
C THR A 155 13.67 -28.57 21.75
N SER A 156 14.25 -29.66 22.24
CA SER A 156 14.96 -30.66 21.43
C SER A 156 14.54 -32.07 21.78
N THR A 157 14.17 -32.84 20.76
CA THR A 157 13.82 -34.26 20.87
C THR A 157 14.84 -35.08 20.08
N PHE A 158 15.46 -36.06 20.74
CA PHE A 158 16.41 -36.95 20.10
C PHE A 158 15.69 -38.16 19.49
N VAL A 159 15.96 -38.43 18.22
CA VAL A 159 15.48 -39.63 17.53
C VAL A 159 16.66 -40.37 16.87
N ASN A 160 16.62 -41.70 16.93
CA ASN A 160 17.64 -42.51 16.27
C ASN A 160 17.29 -42.69 14.79
N VAL A 161 17.99 -41.99 13.91
CA VAL A 161 17.78 -42.03 12.46
C VAL A 161 18.74 -43.07 11.83
N PRO A 162 18.26 -43.94 10.91
CA PRO A 162 19.14 -44.83 10.14
C PRO A 162 20.18 -44.05 9.33
N ALA A 163 21.27 -44.70 8.92
CA ALA A 163 22.29 -44.04 8.09
C ALA A 163 21.77 -43.68 6.69
N ALA A 164 22.24 -42.56 6.13
CA ALA A 164 21.90 -42.15 4.77
C ALA A 164 22.34 -43.18 3.72
N LEU A 165 21.52 -43.36 2.68
CA LEU A 165 21.79 -44.31 1.58
C LEU A 165 22.92 -43.85 0.65
N ILE A 166 23.13 -42.54 0.54
CA ILE A 166 24.20 -41.92 -0.22
C ILE A 166 25.18 -41.23 0.72
N SER A 167 26.43 -41.09 0.27
CA SER A 167 27.54 -40.58 1.09
C SER A 167 28.26 -39.36 0.50
N SER A 168 27.81 -38.86 -0.66
CA SER A 168 28.36 -37.68 -1.31
C SER A 168 27.38 -37.05 -2.30
N LYS A 169 27.51 -35.75 -2.55
CA LYS A 169 26.75 -35.03 -3.59
C LYS A 169 26.92 -35.61 -5.01
N ALA A 170 28.04 -36.31 -5.27
CA ALA A 170 28.27 -36.99 -6.56
C ALA A 170 27.32 -38.16 -6.81
N GLN A 171 26.58 -38.61 -5.78
CA GLN A 171 25.57 -39.66 -5.86
C GLN A 171 24.14 -39.10 -5.91
N TYR A 172 23.97 -37.79 -6.08
CA TYR A 172 22.65 -37.21 -6.30
C TYR A 172 21.95 -37.83 -7.49
N GLY A 173 20.64 -38.07 -7.31
CA GLY A 173 19.78 -38.48 -8.41
C GLY A 173 19.66 -37.39 -9.47
N ALA A 174 19.23 -37.78 -10.67
CA ALA A 174 19.27 -36.92 -11.84
C ALA A 174 18.39 -35.66 -11.72
N SER A 175 17.31 -35.74 -10.93
CA SER A 175 16.37 -34.63 -10.72
C SER A 175 16.94 -33.50 -9.85
N ILE A 176 17.94 -33.77 -9.00
CA ILE A 176 18.48 -32.79 -8.06
C ILE A 176 19.12 -31.61 -8.79
N ALA A 177 19.88 -31.84 -9.85
CA ALA A 177 20.53 -30.77 -10.60
C ALA A 177 19.53 -29.79 -11.22
N GLU A 178 18.36 -30.27 -11.65
CA GLU A 178 17.29 -29.45 -12.21
C GLU A 178 16.62 -28.61 -11.11
N ILE A 179 16.40 -29.18 -9.92
CA ILE A 179 15.84 -28.47 -8.76
C ILE A 179 16.79 -27.36 -8.30
N LEU A 180 18.09 -27.65 -8.18
CA LEU A 180 19.09 -26.69 -7.73
C LEU A 180 19.30 -25.52 -8.69
N ALA A 181 18.99 -25.70 -9.98
CA ALA A 181 19.09 -24.67 -11.01
C ALA A 181 17.79 -23.88 -11.23
N SER A 182 16.69 -24.26 -10.57
CA SER A 182 15.35 -23.72 -10.81
C SER A 182 14.89 -22.73 -9.75
N ASP A 183 13.95 -21.87 -10.14
CA ASP A 183 13.18 -21.02 -9.25
C ASP A 183 11.81 -21.65 -8.92
N TYR A 184 10.96 -20.91 -8.20
CA TYR A 184 9.62 -21.36 -7.79
C TYR A 184 8.72 -21.78 -8.97
N ASN A 185 8.82 -21.10 -10.13
CA ASN A 185 8.06 -21.48 -11.32
C ASN A 185 8.59 -22.79 -11.93
N GLY A 186 9.91 -22.97 -11.89
CA GLY A 186 10.55 -24.24 -12.27
C GLY A 186 10.13 -25.39 -11.36
N PHE A 187 10.04 -25.18 -10.06
CA PHE A 187 9.62 -26.20 -9.08
C PHE A 187 8.27 -26.82 -9.39
N LYS A 188 7.27 -26.00 -9.77
CA LYS A 188 5.95 -26.49 -10.19
C LYS A 188 6.04 -27.50 -11.33
N THR A 189 6.88 -27.20 -12.32
CA THR A 189 7.06 -28.05 -13.50
C THR A 189 7.75 -29.35 -13.12
N ILE A 190 8.78 -29.29 -12.28
CA ILE A 190 9.55 -30.46 -11.83
C ILE A 190 8.68 -31.35 -10.94
N ALA A 191 7.93 -30.79 -10.00
CA ALA A 191 7.04 -31.53 -9.11
C ALA A 191 5.95 -32.29 -9.88
N GLY A 192 5.38 -31.69 -10.92
CA GLY A 192 4.36 -32.32 -11.77
C GLY A 192 4.92 -33.19 -12.90
N ALA A 193 6.22 -33.49 -12.92
CA ALA A 193 6.84 -34.29 -13.97
C ALA A 193 6.46 -35.78 -13.86
N VAL A 194 6.51 -36.49 -15.00
CA VAL A 194 6.21 -37.95 -15.06
C VAL A 194 7.16 -38.77 -14.19
N ASN A 195 8.41 -38.33 -14.07
CA ASN A 195 9.38 -38.95 -13.17
C ASN A 195 9.36 -38.19 -11.85
N ASP A 196 8.78 -38.79 -10.83
CA ASP A 196 8.67 -38.19 -9.51
C ASP A 196 10.07 -38.02 -8.86
N PRO A 197 10.48 -36.80 -8.48
CA PRO A 197 11.79 -36.55 -7.88
C PRO A 197 11.89 -36.95 -6.40
N ILE A 198 10.79 -37.35 -5.73
CA ILE A 198 10.75 -37.44 -4.27
C ILE A 198 11.75 -38.42 -3.66
N THR A 199 12.03 -39.53 -4.34
CA THR A 199 13.03 -40.50 -3.88
C THR A 199 14.44 -39.87 -3.88
N ASP A 200 14.80 -39.16 -4.95
CA ASP A 200 16.10 -38.49 -5.06
C ASP A 200 16.23 -37.38 -4.01
N VAL A 201 15.16 -36.59 -3.81
CA VAL A 201 15.09 -35.50 -2.84
C VAL A 201 15.25 -36.00 -1.42
N SER A 202 14.53 -37.06 -1.03
CA SER A 202 14.64 -37.67 0.31
C SER A 202 16.04 -38.20 0.59
N GLN A 203 16.69 -38.85 -0.38
CA GLN A 203 18.07 -39.33 -0.22
C GLN A 203 19.08 -38.19 -0.10
N ALA A 204 18.94 -37.14 -0.91
CA ALA A 204 19.79 -35.96 -0.85
C ALA A 204 19.66 -35.22 0.48
N LEU A 205 18.43 -34.97 0.94
CA LEU A 205 18.15 -34.33 2.24
C LEU A 205 18.72 -35.12 3.42
N HIS A 206 18.54 -36.44 3.42
CA HIS A 206 19.08 -37.29 4.47
C HIS A 206 20.62 -37.19 4.55
N TYR A 207 21.31 -37.30 3.41
CA TYR A 207 22.76 -37.15 3.37
C TYR A 207 23.24 -35.76 3.80
N LEU A 208 22.58 -34.70 3.31
CA LEU A 208 22.92 -33.32 3.67
C LEU A 208 22.73 -33.06 5.17
N SER A 209 21.72 -33.69 5.77
CA SER A 209 21.48 -33.61 7.21
C SER A 209 22.59 -34.29 8.02
N GLU A 210 23.07 -35.46 7.59
CA GLU A 210 24.22 -36.13 8.23
C GLU A 210 25.55 -35.38 8.06
N ALA A 211 25.68 -34.60 6.97
CA ALA A 211 26.84 -33.73 6.76
C ALA A 211 26.90 -32.56 7.78
N ASP A 212 25.77 -32.27 8.44
CA ASP A 212 25.66 -31.34 9.57
C ASP A 212 26.08 -29.90 9.27
N ASP A 213 25.79 -29.43 8.05
CA ASP A 213 26.05 -28.05 7.60
C ASP A 213 24.73 -27.32 7.29
N LEU A 214 24.26 -26.51 8.23
CA LEU A 214 23.05 -25.69 8.08
C LEU A 214 23.18 -24.61 6.99
N THR A 215 24.40 -24.31 6.53
CA THR A 215 24.65 -23.29 5.50
C THR A 215 24.72 -23.87 4.09
N ASP A 216 24.52 -25.19 3.94
CA ASP A 216 24.55 -25.82 2.63
C ASP A 216 23.38 -25.34 1.75
N PRO A 217 23.65 -24.71 0.59
CA PRO A 217 22.59 -24.15 -0.26
C PRO A 217 21.67 -25.23 -0.83
N ASP A 218 22.15 -26.46 -1.01
CA ASP A 218 21.33 -27.56 -1.55
C ASP A 218 20.29 -27.99 -0.52
N LEU A 219 20.64 -28.03 0.77
CA LEU A 219 19.73 -28.38 1.85
C LEU A 219 18.54 -27.43 1.89
N ASN A 220 18.83 -26.13 1.83
CA ASN A 220 17.81 -25.10 1.84
C ASN A 220 16.89 -25.21 0.61
N GLN A 221 17.47 -25.28 -0.59
CA GLN A 221 16.72 -25.34 -1.84
C GLN A 221 15.80 -26.56 -1.92
N LEU A 222 16.26 -27.73 -1.44
CA LEU A 222 15.47 -28.96 -1.43
C LEU A 222 14.30 -28.90 -0.43
N LEU A 223 14.48 -28.26 0.73
CA LEU A 223 13.38 -28.04 1.68
C LEU A 223 12.31 -27.09 1.10
N TYR A 224 12.71 -26.01 0.43
CA TYR A 224 11.77 -25.11 -0.25
C TYR A 224 11.06 -25.76 -1.45
N PHE A 225 11.74 -26.65 -2.18
CA PHE A 225 11.11 -27.43 -3.24
C PHE A 225 9.93 -28.27 -2.70
N LEU A 226 10.08 -28.87 -1.52
CA LEU A 226 9.01 -29.66 -0.88
C LEU A 226 7.76 -28.82 -0.54
N ALA A 227 7.89 -27.51 -0.33
CA ALA A 227 6.74 -26.62 -0.16
C ALA A 227 5.85 -26.57 -1.42
N THR A 228 6.46 -26.73 -2.59
CA THR A 228 5.78 -26.73 -3.90
C THR A 228 5.28 -28.12 -4.27
N TYR A 229 6.05 -29.16 -3.94
CA TYR A 229 5.78 -30.56 -4.29
C TYR A 229 4.34 -30.99 -3.95
N LYS A 230 3.88 -30.69 -2.73
CA LYS A 230 2.52 -31.02 -2.23
C LYS A 230 1.37 -30.68 -3.19
N TYR A 231 1.50 -29.58 -3.95
CA TYR A 231 0.40 -29.05 -4.76
C TYR A 231 0.33 -29.64 -6.16
N TYR A 232 1.46 -30.15 -6.68
CA TYR A 232 1.61 -30.46 -8.09
C TYR A 232 2.03 -31.90 -8.38
N ALA A 233 2.65 -32.59 -7.41
CA ALA A 233 3.10 -33.96 -7.57
C ALA A 233 1.95 -34.98 -7.47
N GLU A 234 2.21 -36.18 -7.98
CA GLU A 234 1.35 -37.33 -7.70
C GLU A 234 1.41 -37.73 -6.21
N GLN A 235 0.46 -38.54 -5.77
CA GLN A 235 0.41 -39.00 -4.39
C GLN A 235 1.57 -39.97 -4.10
N MET A 236 2.41 -39.64 -3.11
CA MET A 236 3.49 -40.53 -2.63
C MET A 236 2.97 -41.92 -2.26
N THR A 237 3.78 -42.94 -2.57
CA THR A 237 3.62 -44.29 -2.03
C THR A 237 3.98 -44.36 -0.54
N ASP A 238 3.60 -45.44 0.14
CA ASP A 238 3.95 -45.67 1.55
C ASP A 238 5.48 -45.65 1.78
N SER A 239 6.26 -46.21 0.84
CA SER A 239 7.74 -46.23 0.95
C SER A 239 8.35 -44.84 0.77
N GLU A 240 7.85 -44.06 -0.19
CA GLU A 240 8.34 -42.69 -0.43
C GLU A 240 8.01 -41.76 0.74
N ALA A 241 6.83 -41.93 1.33
CA ALA A 241 6.43 -41.19 2.53
C ALA A 241 7.30 -41.54 3.75
N GLU A 242 7.64 -42.82 3.94
CA GLU A 242 8.55 -43.28 5.00
C GLU A 242 9.98 -42.74 4.80
N ASP A 243 10.49 -42.79 3.56
CA ASP A 243 11.82 -42.27 3.20
C ASP A 243 11.89 -40.75 3.43
N LEU A 244 10.86 -40.00 3.02
CA LEU A 244 10.78 -38.56 3.25
C LEU A 244 10.71 -38.23 4.75
N SER A 245 9.88 -38.94 5.51
CA SER A 245 9.79 -38.75 6.96
C SER A 245 11.14 -39.01 7.64
N THR A 246 11.84 -40.08 7.25
CA THR A 246 13.18 -40.40 7.77
C THR A 246 14.18 -39.29 7.47
N ALA A 247 14.19 -38.77 6.24
CA ALA A 247 15.05 -37.66 5.85
C ALA A 247 14.75 -36.38 6.64
N LEU A 248 13.47 -36.04 6.83
CA LEU A 248 13.06 -34.89 7.62
C LEU A 248 13.38 -35.06 9.11
N LEU A 249 13.29 -36.28 9.67
CA LEU A 249 13.75 -36.54 11.02
C LEU A 249 15.27 -36.33 11.13
N ALA A 250 16.06 -36.71 10.13
CA ALA A 250 17.49 -36.43 10.07
C ALA A 250 17.79 -34.92 10.16
N VAL A 251 17.04 -34.08 9.44
CA VAL A 251 17.15 -32.60 9.51
C VAL A 251 16.98 -32.11 10.95
N THR A 252 16.01 -32.65 11.69
CA THR A 252 15.79 -32.24 13.09
C THR A 252 16.93 -32.60 14.04
N GLN A 253 17.81 -33.54 13.65
CA GLN A 253 18.93 -34.01 14.46
C GLN A 253 20.24 -33.27 14.16
N MET A 254 20.25 -32.34 13.20
CA MET A 254 21.42 -31.52 12.91
C MET A 254 21.81 -30.66 14.13
N SER A 255 23.12 -30.48 14.32
CA SER A 255 23.69 -29.60 15.33
C SER A 255 23.20 -28.17 15.10
N ASN A 256 22.78 -27.51 16.17
CA ASN A 256 22.23 -26.14 16.14
C ASN A 256 20.95 -25.99 15.30
N PHE A 257 20.27 -27.08 14.92
CA PHE A 257 18.97 -26.99 14.25
C PHE A 257 17.99 -26.17 15.08
N VAL A 258 17.91 -26.39 16.40
CA VAL A 258 17.12 -25.58 17.34
C VAL A 258 17.99 -24.46 17.91
N SER A 259 18.28 -23.45 17.08
CA SER A 259 19.03 -22.25 17.45
C SER A 259 18.78 -21.12 16.43
N PRO A 260 19.30 -19.89 16.65
CA PRO A 260 19.19 -18.83 15.65
C PRO A 260 19.88 -19.17 14.32
N ALA A 261 20.92 -20.00 14.34
CA ALA A 261 21.63 -20.39 13.11
C ALA A 261 20.82 -21.35 12.23
N GLY A 262 19.82 -22.03 12.80
CA GLY A 262 18.96 -22.97 12.10
C GLY A 262 17.68 -22.38 11.54
N SER A 263 17.38 -21.08 11.75
CA SER A 263 16.07 -20.48 11.46
C SER A 263 15.60 -20.70 10.01
N VAL A 264 16.46 -20.47 9.02
CA VAL A 264 16.15 -20.73 7.60
C VAL A 264 15.79 -22.20 7.34
N ILE A 265 16.53 -23.13 7.94
CA ILE A 265 16.28 -24.57 7.79
C ILE A 265 15.01 -25.00 8.53
N GLN A 266 14.70 -24.37 9.68
CA GLN A 266 13.44 -24.61 10.41
C GLN A 266 12.22 -24.18 9.60
N GLU A 267 12.30 -23.06 8.86
CA GLU A 267 11.24 -22.60 7.96
C GLU A 267 10.99 -23.62 6.84
N GLY A 268 12.05 -24.00 6.12
CA GLY A 268 11.98 -25.00 5.07
C GLY A 268 11.46 -26.34 5.58
N TYR A 269 11.90 -26.79 6.76
CA TYR A 269 11.40 -27.98 7.44
C TYR A 269 9.88 -27.88 7.74
N ALA A 270 9.41 -26.75 8.27
CA ALA A 270 8.00 -26.54 8.55
C ALA A 270 7.15 -26.66 7.28
N TYR A 271 7.54 -26.01 6.18
CA TYR A 271 6.85 -26.16 4.90
C TYR A 271 6.91 -27.59 4.35
N ALA A 272 8.05 -28.27 4.48
CA ALA A 272 8.21 -29.65 4.04
C ALA A 272 7.25 -30.62 4.77
N LEU A 273 6.97 -30.39 6.07
CA LEU A 273 6.00 -31.20 6.84
C LEU A 273 4.59 -31.19 6.26
N THR A 274 4.25 -30.21 5.42
CA THR A 274 2.93 -30.17 4.79
C THR A 274 2.66 -31.37 3.87
N ASN A 275 3.71 -32.03 3.36
CA ASN A 275 3.64 -33.27 2.59
C ASN A 275 3.23 -34.49 3.43
N LEU A 276 3.43 -34.42 4.76
CA LEU A 276 3.07 -35.50 5.70
C LEU A 276 1.68 -35.30 6.31
N GLN A 277 0.87 -34.35 5.84
CA GLN A 277 -0.44 -34.07 6.44
C GLN A 277 -1.55 -34.99 5.90
N ARG A 278 -1.37 -35.60 4.73
CA ARG A 278 -2.42 -36.35 4.02
C ARG A 278 -1.89 -37.65 3.45
N TYR A 279 -2.81 -38.53 3.08
CA TYR A 279 -2.52 -39.79 2.38
C TYR A 279 -1.50 -40.66 3.15
N SER A 280 -0.60 -41.33 2.43
CA SER A 280 0.46 -42.17 3.01
C SER A 280 1.41 -41.41 3.95
N GLY A 281 1.58 -40.10 3.76
CA GLY A 281 2.37 -39.27 4.67
C GLY A 281 1.76 -39.09 6.07
N ALA A 282 0.41 -39.11 6.17
CA ALA A 282 -0.32 -38.78 7.39
C ALA A 282 0.09 -39.62 8.61
N VAL A 283 0.45 -40.90 8.42
CA VAL A 283 0.80 -41.81 9.51
C VAL A 283 2.14 -41.49 10.19
N HIS A 284 2.99 -40.71 9.51
CA HIS A 284 4.32 -40.32 9.98
C HIS A 284 4.32 -38.97 10.72
N PHE A 285 3.28 -38.14 10.55
CA PHE A 285 3.24 -36.81 11.18
C PHE A 285 3.35 -36.84 12.70
N LYS A 286 2.85 -37.91 13.35
CA LYS A 286 2.96 -38.11 14.80
C LYS A 286 4.42 -38.07 15.30
N ASP A 287 5.37 -38.49 14.47
CA ASP A 287 6.79 -38.53 14.81
C ASP A 287 7.42 -37.13 14.68
N HIS A 288 6.80 -36.22 13.93
CA HIS A 288 7.26 -34.85 13.70
C HIS A 288 6.59 -33.81 14.61
N LEU A 289 5.38 -34.07 15.12
CA LEU A 289 4.65 -33.15 16.01
C LEU A 289 5.50 -32.71 17.23
N PRO A 290 6.25 -33.60 17.93
CA PRO A 290 7.13 -33.19 19.02
C PRO A 290 8.21 -32.16 18.61
N HIS A 291 8.78 -32.32 17.41
CA HIS A 291 9.81 -31.40 16.91
C HIS A 291 9.21 -30.04 16.53
N LEU A 292 8.02 -30.04 15.93
CA LEU A 292 7.27 -28.82 15.62
C LEU A 292 6.92 -28.04 16.90
N LEU A 293 6.43 -28.74 17.93
CA LEU A 293 6.15 -28.15 19.24
C LEU A 293 7.43 -27.61 19.91
N GLY A 294 8.54 -28.34 19.83
CA GLY A 294 9.84 -27.89 20.34
C GLY A 294 10.35 -26.61 19.70
N LEU A 295 10.16 -26.44 18.38
CA LEU A 295 10.51 -25.20 17.67
C LEU A 295 9.63 -24.02 18.08
N ILE A 296 8.31 -24.22 18.19
CA ILE A 296 7.39 -23.16 18.64
C ILE A 296 7.72 -22.76 20.08
N GLN A 297 7.99 -23.73 20.96
CA GLN A 297 8.43 -23.47 22.33
C GLN A 297 9.74 -22.67 22.34
N TYR A 298 10.72 -23.06 21.54
CA TYR A 298 12.01 -22.36 21.43
C TYR A 298 11.82 -20.87 21.13
N TYR A 299 11.00 -20.51 20.13
CA TYR A 299 10.73 -19.10 19.80
C TYR A 299 9.97 -18.38 20.91
N SER A 300 9.00 -19.03 21.56
CA SER A 300 8.21 -18.44 22.65
C SER A 300 9.06 -18.06 23.87
N GLU A 301 10.21 -18.70 24.05
CA GLU A 301 11.14 -18.47 25.17
C GLU A 301 12.20 -17.40 24.87
N GLN A 302 12.32 -16.94 23.62
CA GLN A 302 13.33 -15.95 23.27
C GLN A 302 12.93 -14.56 23.76
N SER A 303 13.91 -13.80 24.24
CA SER A 303 13.79 -12.34 24.36
C SER A 303 14.04 -11.71 23.01
N LYS A 304 13.18 -10.78 22.55
CA LYS A 304 13.23 -10.16 21.22
C LYS A 304 13.29 -11.20 20.09
N PRO A 305 12.34 -12.17 20.03
CA PRO A 305 12.36 -13.30 19.10
C PRO A 305 12.55 -12.85 17.65
N PHE A 306 11.88 -11.77 17.24
CA PHE A 306 11.92 -11.29 15.87
C PHE A 306 13.20 -10.52 15.51
N SER A 307 14.08 -10.21 16.48
CA SER A 307 15.43 -9.69 16.19
C SER A 307 16.39 -10.75 15.66
N LEU A 308 16.03 -12.04 15.80
CA LEU A 308 16.79 -13.13 15.23
C LEU A 308 16.60 -13.14 13.70
N SER A 309 17.68 -13.45 12.99
CA SER A 309 17.64 -13.58 11.53
C SER A 309 16.61 -14.63 11.11
N ASN A 310 15.76 -14.29 10.14
CA ASN A 310 14.70 -15.16 9.59
C ASN A 310 13.58 -15.59 10.55
N ALA A 311 13.56 -15.11 11.80
CA ALA A 311 12.57 -15.58 12.78
C ALA A 311 11.12 -15.20 12.42
N GLY A 312 10.92 -14.10 11.71
CA GLY A 312 9.60 -13.70 11.21
C GLY A 312 9.01 -14.76 10.28
N ASP A 313 9.70 -15.04 9.18
CA ASP A 313 9.31 -16.05 8.19
C ASP A 313 9.21 -17.46 8.79
N THR A 314 10.16 -17.80 9.68
CA THR A 314 10.16 -19.09 10.38
C THR A 314 8.92 -19.26 11.25
N THR A 315 8.59 -18.27 12.10
CA THR A 315 7.41 -18.35 12.97
C THR A 315 6.12 -18.36 12.17
N MET A 316 6.07 -17.67 11.03
CA MET A 316 4.95 -17.76 10.08
C MET A 316 4.78 -19.17 9.52
N ALA A 317 5.87 -19.80 9.07
CA ALA A 317 5.84 -21.17 8.57
C ALA A 317 5.42 -22.17 9.66
N LEU A 318 5.89 -21.99 10.90
CA LEU A 318 5.50 -22.81 12.05
C LEU A 318 4.00 -22.69 12.37
N MET A 319 3.48 -21.46 12.48
CA MET A 319 2.06 -21.19 12.72
C MET A 319 1.19 -21.72 11.58
N GLY A 320 1.59 -21.50 10.33
CA GLY A 320 0.90 -22.02 9.15
C GLY A 320 0.87 -23.56 9.13
N THR A 321 1.99 -24.21 9.45
CA THR A 321 2.11 -25.67 9.43
C THR A 321 1.29 -26.34 10.53
N ILE A 322 1.37 -25.84 11.77
CA ILE A 322 0.60 -26.40 12.89
C ILE A 322 -0.91 -26.19 12.68
N ALA A 323 -1.31 -25.05 12.10
CA ALA A 323 -2.70 -24.78 11.75
C ALA A 323 -3.21 -25.66 10.59
N SER A 324 -2.41 -25.79 9.52
CA SER A 324 -2.74 -26.60 8.34
C SER A 324 -2.88 -28.07 8.69
N ALA A 325 -2.01 -28.61 9.53
CA ALA A 325 -2.07 -30.00 9.96
C ALA A 325 -3.34 -30.31 10.76
N ALA A 326 -3.76 -29.43 11.67
CA ALA A 326 -5.03 -29.60 12.40
C ALA A 326 -6.25 -29.54 11.48
N TYR A 327 -6.27 -28.59 10.53
CA TYR A 327 -7.42 -28.33 9.67
C TYR A 327 -7.53 -29.32 8.50
N TYR A 328 -6.48 -29.42 7.69
CA TYR A 328 -6.45 -30.22 6.46
C TYR A 328 -5.92 -31.65 6.66
N GLY A 329 -5.36 -31.96 7.83
CA GLY A 329 -4.76 -33.26 8.09
C GLY A 329 -5.78 -34.40 8.08
N ASP A 330 -5.34 -35.56 7.59
CA ASP A 330 -6.14 -36.79 7.63
C ASP A 330 -6.23 -37.34 9.06
N ALA A 331 -7.05 -38.37 9.27
CA ALA A 331 -7.35 -38.92 10.59
C ALA A 331 -6.10 -39.24 11.47
N PRO A 332 -4.99 -39.80 10.94
CA PRO A 332 -3.79 -40.04 11.75
C PRO A 332 -3.15 -38.76 12.31
N VAL A 333 -3.15 -37.67 11.54
CA VAL A 333 -2.64 -36.36 11.98
C VAL A 333 -3.50 -35.84 13.11
N LYS A 334 -4.83 -35.84 12.93
CA LYS A 334 -5.79 -35.38 13.96
C LYS A 334 -5.70 -36.21 15.24
N ALA A 335 -5.45 -37.52 15.12
CA ALA A 335 -5.19 -38.39 16.27
C ALA A 335 -3.92 -37.97 17.02
N ALA A 336 -2.82 -37.66 16.32
CA ALA A 336 -1.58 -37.20 16.94
C ALA A 336 -1.78 -35.90 17.76
N TYR A 337 -2.59 -34.95 17.26
CA TYR A 337 -2.97 -33.76 18.04
C TYR A 337 -3.79 -34.12 19.28
N ASN A 338 -4.83 -34.94 19.11
CA ASN A 338 -5.72 -35.30 20.21
C ASN A 338 -5.01 -36.07 21.32
N ASP A 339 -4.06 -36.93 20.97
CA ASP A 339 -3.24 -37.68 21.92
C ASP A 339 -2.26 -36.79 22.71
N ASN A 340 -1.94 -35.59 22.20
CA ASN A 340 -0.95 -34.64 22.78
C ASN A 340 -1.56 -33.23 22.99
N MET A 341 -2.88 -33.14 23.17
CA MET A 341 -3.59 -31.85 23.11
C MET A 341 -3.16 -30.90 24.24
N LEU A 342 -2.79 -31.45 25.41
CA LEU A 342 -2.33 -30.64 26.54
C LEU A 342 -1.00 -29.96 26.23
N GLU A 343 -0.06 -30.68 25.61
CA GLU A 343 1.22 -30.16 25.17
C GLU A 343 1.04 -29.13 24.05
N VAL A 344 0.17 -29.42 23.06
CA VAL A 344 -0.18 -28.47 22.00
C VAL A 344 -0.73 -27.17 22.58
N LEU A 345 -1.69 -27.25 23.51
CA LEU A 345 -2.29 -26.08 24.13
C LEU A 345 -1.26 -25.29 24.95
N SER A 346 -0.40 -25.98 25.70
CA SER A 346 0.65 -25.37 26.52
C SER A 346 1.66 -24.59 25.67
N VAL A 347 2.16 -25.18 24.59
CA VAL A 347 3.14 -24.56 23.67
C VAL A 347 2.51 -23.40 22.90
N MET A 348 1.27 -23.56 22.43
CA MET A 348 0.60 -22.47 21.75
C MET A 348 0.30 -21.31 22.68
N ARG A 349 -0.13 -21.59 23.93
CA ARG A 349 -0.30 -20.56 24.97
C ARG A 349 1.00 -19.81 25.25
N SER A 350 2.15 -20.48 25.35
CA SER A 350 3.41 -19.78 25.58
C SER A 350 3.74 -18.81 24.43
N PHE A 351 3.46 -19.21 23.19
CA PHE A 351 3.65 -18.35 22.02
C PHE A 351 2.68 -17.15 21.99
N VAL A 352 1.39 -17.36 22.26
CA VAL A 352 0.39 -16.26 22.17
C VAL A 352 0.37 -15.35 23.40
N PHE A 353 0.81 -15.83 24.56
CA PHE A 353 0.65 -15.13 25.83
C PHE A 353 1.97 -14.80 26.54
N LEU A 354 2.91 -15.73 26.66
CA LEU A 354 4.04 -15.57 27.61
C LEU A 354 5.20 -14.75 27.06
N GLY A 355 5.52 -14.92 25.77
CA GLY A 355 6.67 -14.30 25.13
C GLY A 355 6.43 -12.91 24.54
N GLU A 356 7.47 -12.34 23.95
CA GLU A 356 7.42 -11.21 23.02
C GLU A 356 7.01 -11.66 21.60
N THR A 357 6.44 -12.87 21.47
CA THR A 357 5.94 -13.45 20.21
C THR A 357 4.49 -13.07 19.92
N SER A 358 3.76 -12.47 20.88
CA SER A 358 2.39 -12.01 20.69
C SER A 358 2.31 -10.70 19.91
N LEU A 359 3.27 -9.80 20.11
CA LEU A 359 3.40 -8.52 19.41
C LEU A 359 4.88 -8.23 19.13
N ASP A 360 5.19 -7.75 17.93
CA ASP A 360 6.55 -7.36 17.56
C ASP A 360 6.88 -5.95 18.06
N MET A 361 7.33 -5.88 19.31
CA MET A 361 7.61 -4.63 20.02
C MET A 361 8.82 -3.84 19.48
N ARG A 362 9.47 -4.31 18.41
CA ARG A 362 10.50 -3.52 17.70
C ARG A 362 9.90 -2.32 16.98
N TRP A 363 8.62 -2.40 16.62
CA TRP A 363 7.91 -1.35 15.89
C TRP A 363 7.12 -0.44 16.83
N SER A 364 6.91 0.80 16.42
CA SER A 364 6.18 1.81 17.20
C SER A 364 4.70 1.94 16.81
N THR A 365 4.38 1.63 15.56
CA THR A 365 3.04 1.66 14.96
C THR A 365 2.25 0.40 15.36
N GLU A 366 0.95 0.55 15.55
CA GLU A 366 0.08 -0.58 15.92
C GLU A 366 0.05 -1.66 14.83
N ASP A 367 -0.02 -1.26 13.56
CA ASP A 367 -0.11 -2.19 12.43
C ASP A 367 1.13 -3.09 12.30
N ASP A 368 2.32 -2.52 12.50
CA ASP A 368 3.56 -3.28 12.46
C ASP A 368 3.81 -4.06 13.75
N ARG A 369 3.16 -3.75 14.87
CA ARG A 369 3.28 -4.58 16.10
C ARG A 369 2.46 -5.85 15.99
N LYS A 370 1.27 -5.77 15.41
CA LYS A 370 0.25 -6.84 15.49
C LYS A 370 0.42 -7.95 14.46
N TRP A 371 1.31 -7.83 13.47
CA TRP A 371 1.35 -8.71 12.29
C TRP A 371 1.30 -10.23 12.61
N ILE A 372 1.95 -10.70 13.68
CA ILE A 372 2.00 -12.13 14.04
C ILE A 372 0.75 -12.63 14.80
N LEU A 373 0.05 -11.75 15.51
CA LEU A 373 -1.07 -12.10 16.38
C LEU A 373 -2.22 -12.76 15.59
N PRO A 374 -2.67 -12.23 14.43
CA PRO A 374 -3.63 -12.90 13.55
C PRO A 374 -3.25 -14.34 13.19
N HIS A 375 -1.98 -14.62 12.89
CA HIS A 375 -1.54 -15.95 12.46
C HIS A 375 -1.57 -16.97 13.59
N SER A 376 -1.15 -16.56 14.79
CA SER A 376 -1.23 -17.41 15.96
C SER A 376 -2.68 -17.68 16.40
N PHE A 377 -3.58 -16.70 16.27
CA PHE A 377 -5.02 -16.88 16.54
C PHE A 377 -5.70 -17.77 15.49
N ASN A 378 -5.34 -17.64 14.20
CA ASN A 378 -5.76 -18.57 13.15
C ASN A 378 -5.38 -20.02 13.49
N ALA A 379 -4.16 -20.23 14.01
CA ALA A 379 -3.69 -21.54 14.44
C ALA A 379 -4.50 -22.08 15.63
N MET A 380 -4.68 -21.27 16.67
CA MET A 380 -5.50 -21.61 17.84
C MET A 380 -6.94 -21.98 17.44
N GLY A 381 -7.57 -21.19 16.57
CA GLY A 381 -8.92 -21.44 16.07
C GLY A 381 -9.01 -22.77 15.34
N LYS A 382 -8.12 -23.03 14.38
CA LYS A 382 -8.09 -24.29 13.62
C LYS A 382 -7.83 -25.51 14.50
N ILE A 383 -6.91 -25.42 15.47
CA ILE A 383 -6.63 -26.52 16.40
C ILE A 383 -7.84 -26.81 17.30
N SER A 384 -8.55 -25.78 17.75
CA SER A 384 -9.74 -25.94 18.60
C SER A 384 -10.85 -26.77 17.93
N THR A 385 -10.93 -26.78 16.59
CA THR A 385 -11.97 -27.50 15.84
C THR A 385 -11.90 -29.02 16.03
N ILE A 386 -10.71 -29.56 16.32
CA ILE A 386 -10.49 -31.00 16.54
C ILE A 386 -10.43 -31.38 18.02
N ALA A 387 -10.43 -30.40 18.92
CA ALA A 387 -10.26 -30.57 20.35
C ALA A 387 -11.55 -31.03 21.06
N THR A 388 -11.40 -31.60 22.26
CA THR A 388 -12.53 -31.90 23.16
C THR A 388 -13.14 -30.61 23.72
N ASP A 389 -14.37 -30.67 24.22
CA ASP A 389 -15.04 -29.47 24.77
C ASP A 389 -14.26 -28.84 25.95
N GLU A 390 -13.62 -29.67 26.79
CA GLU A 390 -12.74 -29.19 27.86
C GLU A 390 -11.53 -28.43 27.29
N ALA A 391 -10.87 -28.97 26.25
CA ALA A 391 -9.73 -28.32 25.63
C ALA A 391 -10.14 -27.05 24.88
N LYS A 392 -11.31 -27.02 24.23
CA LYS A 392 -11.88 -25.81 23.62
C LYS A 392 -12.08 -24.69 24.64
N ALA A 393 -12.64 -25.00 25.81
CA ALA A 393 -12.79 -24.03 26.88
C ALA A 393 -11.44 -23.44 27.35
N ARG A 394 -10.36 -24.23 27.31
CA ARG A 394 -9.00 -23.77 27.62
C ARG A 394 -8.39 -22.93 26.50
N PHE A 395 -8.67 -23.23 25.24
CA PHE A 395 -8.32 -22.36 24.12
C PHE A 395 -9.01 -21.00 24.27
N ASP A 396 -10.31 -20.97 24.53
CA ASP A 396 -11.07 -19.73 24.77
C ASP A 396 -10.48 -18.92 25.95
N SER A 397 -10.18 -19.59 27.07
CA SER A 397 -9.53 -18.93 28.21
C SER A 397 -8.16 -18.33 27.83
N THR A 398 -7.37 -19.03 27.01
CA THR A 398 -6.07 -18.52 26.53
C THR A 398 -6.24 -17.30 25.63
N ILE A 399 -7.28 -17.28 24.79
CA ILE A 399 -7.59 -16.14 23.92
C ILE A 399 -8.00 -14.92 24.75
N LEU A 400 -8.81 -15.09 25.79
CA LEU A 400 -9.16 -14.00 26.72
C LEU A 400 -7.93 -13.46 27.45
N GLU A 401 -7.02 -14.35 27.87
CA GLU A 401 -5.79 -13.97 28.55
C GLU A 401 -4.85 -13.17 27.62
N ALA A 402 -4.67 -13.64 26.38
CA ALA A 402 -3.90 -12.96 25.35
C ALA A 402 -4.52 -11.60 25.01
N HIS A 403 -5.84 -11.54 24.79
CA HIS A 403 -6.58 -10.29 24.55
C HIS A 403 -6.33 -9.29 25.67
N GLY A 404 -6.55 -9.68 26.94
CA GLY A 404 -6.35 -8.81 28.08
C GLY A 404 -4.92 -8.29 28.25
N LYS A 405 -3.92 -9.03 27.74
CA LYS A 405 -2.51 -8.60 27.73
C LYS A 405 -2.22 -7.62 26.60
N VAL A 406 -2.62 -7.94 25.36
CA VAL A 406 -2.24 -7.15 24.18
C VAL A 406 -2.91 -5.78 24.13
N ILE A 407 -4.08 -5.62 24.74
CA ILE A 407 -4.78 -4.30 24.79
C ILE A 407 -4.04 -3.22 25.59
N ALA A 408 -2.93 -3.56 26.25
CA ALA A 408 -2.01 -2.57 26.82
C ALA A 408 -1.16 -1.86 25.74
N ASP A 409 -0.94 -2.50 24.60
CA ASP A 409 -0.01 -2.08 23.55
C ASP A 409 -0.68 -1.81 22.18
N ILE A 410 -1.88 -2.35 21.96
CA ILE A 410 -2.74 -2.13 20.79
C ILE A 410 -4.16 -1.76 21.21
N SER A 411 -4.95 -1.19 20.30
CA SER A 411 -6.33 -0.81 20.59
C SER A 411 -7.23 -2.03 20.93
N VAL A 412 -8.21 -1.80 21.81
CA VAL A 412 -9.23 -2.80 22.18
C VAL A 412 -10.02 -3.25 20.95
N GLU A 413 -10.32 -2.33 20.05
CA GLU A 413 -11.01 -2.62 18.79
C GLU A 413 -10.20 -3.61 17.95
N THR A 414 -8.93 -3.30 17.64
CA THR A 414 -8.05 -4.20 16.88
C THR A 414 -7.92 -5.58 17.51
N ALA A 415 -7.66 -5.66 18.83
CA ALA A 415 -7.56 -6.94 19.52
C ALA A 415 -8.86 -7.76 19.39
N SER A 416 -10.01 -7.10 19.50
CA SER A 416 -11.33 -7.74 19.41
C SER A 416 -11.69 -8.13 17.96
N ILE A 417 -11.23 -7.38 16.96
CA ILE A 417 -11.31 -7.77 15.54
C ILE A 417 -10.50 -9.05 15.32
N ILE A 418 -9.29 -9.14 15.86
CA ILE A 418 -8.43 -10.33 15.73
C ILE A 418 -9.09 -11.54 16.40
N VAL A 419 -9.73 -11.39 17.57
CA VAL A 419 -10.52 -12.47 18.18
C VAL A 419 -11.62 -12.94 17.23
N THR A 420 -12.40 -12.02 16.65
CA THR A 420 -13.49 -12.37 15.72
C THR A 420 -12.95 -13.03 14.46
N LYS A 421 -12.09 -12.33 13.71
CA LYS A 421 -11.65 -12.71 12.37
C LYS A 421 -10.64 -13.84 12.36
N ASN A 422 -9.75 -13.89 13.34
CA ASN A 422 -8.66 -14.85 13.32
C ASN A 422 -8.88 -16.06 14.22
N TYR A 423 -9.54 -15.91 15.36
CA TYR A 423 -9.84 -17.06 16.21
C TYR A 423 -11.23 -17.66 15.95
N LEU A 424 -12.32 -16.90 16.17
CA LEU A 424 -13.69 -17.42 16.14
C LEU A 424 -14.08 -17.95 14.75
N GLU A 425 -13.86 -17.18 13.68
CA GLU A 425 -14.20 -17.64 12.32
C GLU A 425 -13.43 -18.91 11.93
N ASN A 426 -12.15 -19.03 12.32
CA ASN A 426 -11.34 -20.23 12.09
C ASN A 426 -11.74 -21.41 12.99
N ALA A 427 -12.38 -21.15 14.13
CA ALA A 427 -13.02 -22.15 14.98
C ALA A 427 -14.42 -22.54 14.49
N GLY A 428 -14.95 -21.89 13.43
CA GLY A 428 -16.30 -22.11 12.92
C GLY A 428 -17.39 -21.52 13.81
N ARG A 429 -17.08 -20.44 14.54
CA ARG A 429 -17.96 -19.74 15.49
C ARG A 429 -18.12 -18.27 15.08
N SER A 430 -19.17 -17.64 15.57
CA SER A 430 -19.44 -16.21 15.39
C SER A 430 -19.34 -15.49 16.74
N CYS A 431 -19.03 -14.19 16.73
CA CYS A 431 -19.14 -13.36 17.92
C CYS A 431 -20.63 -13.08 18.22
N GLU A 432 -21.23 -13.82 19.13
CA GLU A 432 -22.65 -13.69 19.47
C GLU A 432 -22.92 -14.00 20.95
N ALA A 433 -24.06 -13.51 21.45
CA ALA A 433 -24.45 -13.72 22.84
C ALA A 433 -24.56 -15.22 23.16
N GLY A 434 -23.83 -15.67 24.17
CA GLY A 434 -23.71 -17.09 24.54
C GLY A 434 -22.37 -17.73 24.16
N ASP A 435 -21.57 -17.09 23.30
CA ASP A 435 -20.19 -17.48 23.08
C ASP A 435 -19.29 -17.07 24.27
N ALA A 436 -18.33 -17.91 24.66
CA ALA A 436 -17.43 -17.64 25.78
C ALA A 436 -16.55 -16.38 25.58
N LEU A 437 -16.33 -15.97 24.34
CA LEU A 437 -15.55 -14.78 23.99
C LEU A 437 -16.42 -13.54 23.75
N PHE A 438 -17.73 -13.65 23.91
CA PHE A 438 -18.66 -12.52 23.77
C PHE A 438 -18.29 -11.39 24.74
N GLY A 439 -18.05 -10.19 24.21
CA GLY A 439 -17.53 -9.03 24.94
C GLY A 439 -16.02 -8.78 24.82
N SER A 440 -15.25 -9.76 24.32
CA SER A 440 -13.84 -9.60 23.90
C SER A 440 -13.65 -9.79 22.38
N CYS A 441 -14.76 -9.92 21.66
CA CYS A 441 -14.86 -10.00 20.21
C CYS A 441 -15.80 -8.90 19.68
N ILE A 442 -15.70 -8.58 18.40
CA ILE A 442 -16.63 -7.66 17.72
C ILE A 442 -17.67 -8.44 16.94
N VAL A 443 -18.95 -8.07 17.12
CA VAL A 443 -20.05 -8.53 16.27
C VAL A 443 -19.94 -7.83 14.92
N PRO A 444 -19.68 -8.53 13.80
CA PRO A 444 -19.60 -7.89 12.51
C PRO A 444 -20.94 -7.23 12.15
N PRO A 445 -20.92 -6.02 11.56
CA PRO A 445 -22.14 -5.35 11.12
C PRO A 445 -22.82 -6.20 10.04
N LYS A 446 -24.17 -6.19 10.00
CA LYS A 446 -24.89 -6.87 8.92
C LYS A 446 -25.13 -5.90 7.78
N VAL A 447 -25.15 -6.44 6.56
CA VAL A 447 -25.48 -5.68 5.34
C VAL A 447 -26.79 -4.89 5.50
N ALA A 448 -27.80 -5.48 6.15
CA ALA A 448 -29.11 -4.84 6.35
C ALA A 448 -29.08 -3.65 7.33
N ASP A 449 -28.10 -3.60 8.23
CA ASP A 449 -27.96 -2.54 9.23
C ASP A 449 -27.25 -1.31 8.63
N ILE A 450 -26.40 -1.53 7.63
CA ILE A 450 -25.67 -0.46 6.92
C ILE A 450 -26.44 -0.01 5.67
N LEU A 451 -26.90 -0.94 4.83
CA LEU A 451 -27.63 -0.66 3.60
C LEU A 451 -29.15 -0.68 3.85
N THR A 452 -29.63 0.34 4.56
CA THR A 452 -31.02 0.45 5.02
C THR A 452 -31.99 0.94 3.96
N VAL A 453 -31.50 1.54 2.87
CA VAL A 453 -32.32 2.03 1.76
C VAL A 453 -32.44 0.95 0.69
N ASN A 454 -33.66 0.75 0.20
CA ASN A 454 -33.97 -0.11 -0.94
C ASN A 454 -34.85 0.68 -1.93
N HIS A 455 -34.25 1.15 -3.03
CA HIS A 455 -34.87 2.02 -4.02
C HIS A 455 -34.97 1.33 -5.38
N ALA A 456 -36.20 0.97 -5.78
CA ALA A 456 -36.46 0.32 -7.07
C ALA A 456 -36.41 1.34 -8.22
N CYS A 457 -35.48 1.16 -9.16
CA CYS A 457 -35.45 1.92 -10.42
C CYS A 457 -36.39 1.32 -11.47
N THR A 458 -36.36 -0.02 -11.59
CA THR A 458 -37.25 -0.83 -12.42
C THR A 458 -37.52 -2.17 -11.72
N ASP A 459 -38.34 -3.04 -12.30
CA ASP A 459 -38.54 -4.40 -11.78
C ASP A 459 -37.23 -5.23 -11.78
N ASN A 460 -36.23 -4.84 -12.59
CA ASN A 460 -34.97 -5.57 -12.76
C ASN A 460 -33.76 -4.85 -12.14
N ILE A 461 -33.93 -3.64 -11.58
CA ILE A 461 -32.83 -2.81 -11.07
C ILE A 461 -33.23 -2.19 -9.74
N THR A 462 -32.48 -2.50 -8.69
CA THR A 462 -32.65 -1.95 -7.35
C THR A 462 -31.36 -1.31 -6.85
N ILE A 463 -31.45 -0.09 -6.31
CA ILE A 463 -30.35 0.53 -5.56
C ILE A 463 -30.51 0.19 -4.08
N ARG A 464 -29.48 -0.40 -3.48
CA ARG A 464 -29.35 -0.60 -2.03
C ARG A 464 -28.30 0.34 -1.48
N ALA A 465 -28.69 1.19 -0.54
CA ALA A 465 -27.90 2.35 -0.16
C ALA A 465 -27.88 2.58 1.35
N GLN A 466 -26.91 3.36 1.82
CA GLN A 466 -26.94 3.93 3.17
C GLN A 466 -28.01 5.04 3.28
N GLY A 467 -28.57 5.20 4.47
CA GLY A 467 -29.68 6.14 4.74
C GLY A 467 -29.38 7.62 4.51
N SER A 468 -28.10 8.01 4.47
CA SER A 468 -27.65 9.38 4.18
C SER A 468 -27.72 9.74 2.71
N ILE A 469 -27.80 8.76 1.80
CA ILE A 469 -27.86 9.02 0.35
C ILE A 469 -29.19 9.69 -0.01
N SER A 470 -29.10 10.84 -0.67
CA SER A 470 -30.28 11.66 -0.96
C SER A 470 -31.21 11.01 -1.99
N GLN A 471 -32.52 11.27 -1.86
CA GLN A 471 -33.52 10.82 -2.84
C GLN A 471 -33.28 11.39 -4.24
N ALA A 472 -32.66 12.57 -4.35
CA ALA A 472 -32.29 13.18 -5.62
C ALA A 472 -31.16 12.39 -6.31
N THR A 473 -30.14 11.98 -5.56
CA THR A 473 -29.06 11.12 -6.04
C THR A 473 -29.59 9.78 -6.54
N LEU A 474 -30.47 9.14 -5.77
CA LEU A 474 -31.08 7.86 -6.16
C LEU A 474 -31.87 7.99 -7.47
N ALA A 475 -32.70 9.04 -7.59
CA ALA A 475 -33.49 9.29 -8.80
C ALA A 475 -32.61 9.59 -10.03
N GLN A 476 -31.56 10.40 -9.85
CA GLN A 476 -30.62 10.70 -10.93
C GLN A 476 -29.86 9.45 -11.36
N SER A 477 -29.43 8.61 -10.42
CA SER A 477 -28.74 7.34 -10.69
C SER A 477 -29.62 6.38 -11.51
N CYS A 478 -30.92 6.28 -11.20
CA CYS A 478 -31.86 5.52 -12.03
C CYS A 478 -31.96 6.08 -13.45
N ALA A 479 -31.98 7.41 -13.61
CA ALA A 479 -32.03 8.05 -14.93
C ALA A 479 -30.75 7.80 -15.75
N ASP A 480 -29.59 7.83 -15.10
CA ASP A 480 -28.29 7.59 -15.74
C ASP A 480 -28.14 6.14 -16.22
N MET A 481 -28.58 5.16 -15.41
CA MET A 481 -28.61 3.75 -15.82
C MET A 481 -29.58 3.51 -16.98
N ALA A 482 -30.79 4.09 -16.91
CA ALA A 482 -31.77 3.96 -17.99
C ALA A 482 -31.24 4.55 -19.32
N ARG A 483 -30.52 5.68 -19.24
CA ARG A 483 -29.82 6.26 -20.39
C ARG A 483 -28.75 5.32 -20.93
N GLN A 484 -27.90 4.79 -20.05
CA GLN A 484 -26.81 3.88 -20.44
C GLN A 484 -27.34 2.62 -21.12
N GLU A 485 -28.39 2.00 -20.59
CA GLU A 485 -29.05 0.83 -21.18
C GLU A 485 -29.55 1.12 -22.60
N SER A 486 -30.21 2.27 -22.79
CA SER A 486 -30.70 2.67 -24.11
C SER A 486 -29.57 2.90 -25.11
N GLU A 487 -28.48 3.55 -24.70
CA GLU A 487 -27.32 3.80 -25.55
C GLU A 487 -26.61 2.48 -25.93
N PHE A 488 -26.48 1.55 -24.99
CA PHE A 488 -25.89 0.23 -25.21
C PHE A 488 -26.69 -0.61 -26.21
N HIS A 489 -28.01 -0.72 -26.01
CA HIS A 489 -28.87 -1.46 -26.93
C HIS A 489 -28.88 -0.85 -28.34
N ALA A 490 -28.82 0.47 -28.45
CA ALA A 490 -28.73 1.15 -29.73
C ALA A 490 -27.38 0.89 -30.42
N PHE A 491 -26.28 0.90 -29.66
CA PHE A 491 -24.93 0.69 -30.21
C PHE A 491 -24.72 -0.75 -30.70
N PHE A 492 -25.19 -1.76 -29.97
CA PHE A 492 -25.00 -3.17 -30.32
C PHE A 492 -26.19 -3.82 -31.04
N ASN A 493 -27.33 -3.12 -31.14
CA ASN A 493 -28.57 -3.65 -31.72
C ASN A 493 -29.02 -4.97 -31.07
N THR A 494 -28.87 -5.08 -29.74
CA THR A 494 -29.21 -6.30 -28.98
C THR A 494 -30.70 -6.46 -28.72
N ALA A 495 -31.49 -5.39 -28.91
CA ALA A 495 -32.95 -5.38 -28.71
C ALA A 495 -33.41 -5.95 -27.33
N GLY A 496 -32.56 -5.82 -26.30
CA GLY A 496 -32.83 -6.35 -24.96
C GLY A 496 -32.82 -7.89 -24.85
N THR A 497 -32.24 -8.61 -25.81
CA THR A 497 -32.19 -10.09 -25.79
C THR A 497 -30.90 -10.56 -25.11
N PRO A 498 -30.95 -11.19 -23.93
CA PRO A 498 -29.77 -11.73 -23.26
C PRO A 498 -29.08 -12.80 -24.10
N VAL A 499 -27.79 -13.03 -23.84
CA VAL A 499 -27.06 -14.15 -24.45
C VAL A 499 -27.67 -15.48 -24.03
N ALA A 500 -27.51 -16.50 -24.88
CA ALA A 500 -28.08 -17.80 -24.60
C ALA A 500 -27.49 -18.40 -23.29
N GLY A 501 -28.38 -18.79 -22.37
CA GLY A 501 -28.01 -19.43 -21.11
C GLY A 501 -27.82 -18.48 -19.93
N ASP A 502 -27.83 -17.15 -20.13
CA ASP A 502 -27.86 -16.20 -19.02
C ASP A 502 -29.26 -16.22 -18.35
N LEU A 503 -29.27 -16.45 -17.05
CA LEU A 503 -30.45 -16.51 -16.18
C LEU A 503 -30.51 -15.34 -15.19
N ASN A 504 -29.70 -14.31 -15.37
CA ASN A 504 -29.84 -13.09 -14.58
C ASN A 504 -31.23 -12.49 -14.86
N GLU A 505 -31.88 -11.98 -13.84
CA GLU A 505 -33.16 -11.27 -13.98
C GLU A 505 -33.12 -9.90 -13.30
N HIS A 506 -32.17 -9.71 -12.37
CA HIS A 506 -32.12 -8.56 -11.48
C HIS A 506 -30.69 -8.18 -11.12
N ILE A 507 -30.39 -6.87 -11.06
CA ILE A 507 -29.13 -6.32 -10.54
C ILE A 507 -29.38 -5.45 -9.30
N GLU A 508 -28.56 -5.66 -8.27
CA GLU A 508 -28.46 -4.74 -7.12
C GLU A 508 -27.31 -3.76 -7.35
N VAL A 509 -27.59 -2.46 -7.30
CA VAL A 509 -26.58 -1.41 -7.24
C VAL A 509 -26.38 -1.04 -5.77
N ILE A 510 -25.24 -1.42 -5.21
CA ILE A 510 -24.85 -1.13 -3.85
C ILE A 510 -24.13 0.22 -3.82
N ALA A 511 -24.65 1.17 -3.04
CA ALA A 511 -24.10 2.51 -2.91
C ALA A 511 -23.77 2.83 -1.45
N PHE A 512 -22.48 2.92 -1.15
CA PHE A 512 -21.97 3.46 0.10
C PHE A 512 -21.97 4.99 0.07
N ALA A 513 -22.12 5.62 1.23
CA ALA A 513 -22.24 7.07 1.37
C ALA A 513 -20.90 7.80 1.20
N SER A 514 -19.77 7.10 1.37
CA SER A 514 -18.44 7.67 1.23
C SER A 514 -17.41 6.61 0.81
N PRO A 515 -16.21 7.03 0.33
CA PRO A 515 -15.08 6.12 0.14
C PRO A 515 -14.67 5.37 1.41
N ASP A 516 -14.69 6.04 2.57
CA ASP A 516 -14.35 5.41 3.86
C ASP A 516 -15.33 4.29 4.23
N ASP A 517 -16.63 4.49 3.99
CA ASP A 517 -17.64 3.46 4.21
C ASP A 517 -17.49 2.30 3.22
N TYR A 518 -17.13 2.59 1.97
CA TYR A 518 -16.82 1.55 0.99
C TYR A 518 -15.62 0.72 1.42
N GLU A 519 -14.52 1.36 1.83
CA GLU A 519 -13.32 0.68 2.33
C GLU A 519 -13.62 -0.18 3.56
N LYS A 520 -14.42 0.35 4.49
CA LYS A 520 -14.77 -0.31 5.73
C LYS A 520 -15.69 -1.52 5.55
N TYR A 521 -16.69 -1.42 4.67
CA TYR A 521 -17.79 -2.39 4.64
C TYR A 521 -17.84 -3.26 3.38
N ALA A 522 -17.39 -2.77 2.22
CA ALA A 522 -17.63 -3.48 0.96
C ALA A 522 -16.85 -4.80 0.88
N GLY A 523 -15.59 -4.82 1.32
CA GLY A 523 -14.79 -6.04 1.38
C GLY A 523 -15.38 -7.10 2.30
N GLU A 524 -15.87 -6.68 3.47
CA GLU A 524 -16.55 -7.55 4.43
C GLU A 524 -17.88 -8.11 3.89
N PHE A 525 -18.68 -7.28 3.22
CA PHE A 525 -20.03 -7.67 2.79
C PHE A 525 -20.06 -8.45 1.48
N PHE A 526 -19.11 -8.19 0.58
CA PHE A 526 -19.15 -8.70 -0.78
C PHE A 526 -17.87 -9.42 -1.22
N GLY A 527 -16.84 -9.49 -0.37
CA GLY A 527 -15.60 -10.20 -0.66
C GLY A 527 -14.77 -9.56 -1.77
N ILE A 528 -14.81 -8.22 -1.87
CA ILE A 528 -14.08 -7.45 -2.90
C ILE A 528 -12.88 -6.71 -2.31
N SER A 529 -11.85 -6.48 -3.12
CA SER A 529 -10.88 -5.41 -2.82
C SER A 529 -11.60 -4.06 -2.92
N THR A 530 -11.21 -3.09 -2.10
CA THR A 530 -11.75 -1.72 -2.10
C THR A 530 -10.80 -0.72 -2.75
N ASP A 531 -9.61 -1.16 -3.16
CA ASP A 531 -8.67 -0.37 -3.97
C ASP A 531 -9.11 -0.33 -5.44
N ASN A 532 -10.27 0.28 -5.69
CA ASN A 532 -10.86 0.48 -7.02
C ASN A 532 -12.00 1.52 -6.95
N GLY A 533 -12.48 1.93 -8.12
CA GLY A 533 -13.58 2.88 -8.26
C GLY A 533 -14.99 2.30 -8.18
N GLY A 534 -15.13 1.10 -7.63
CA GLY A 534 -16.32 0.28 -7.71
C GLY A 534 -16.08 -0.99 -8.53
N MET A 535 -16.95 -1.99 -8.33
CA MET A 535 -16.78 -3.31 -8.93
C MET A 535 -18.12 -3.95 -9.29
N TYR A 536 -18.23 -4.43 -10.52
CA TYR A 536 -19.29 -5.32 -10.96
C TYR A 536 -18.97 -6.80 -10.64
N LEU A 537 -19.84 -7.42 -9.84
CA LEU A 537 -19.85 -8.85 -9.55
C LEU A 537 -20.97 -9.53 -10.34
N GLU A 538 -20.59 -10.22 -11.41
CA GLU A 538 -21.52 -10.98 -12.25
C GLU A 538 -22.08 -12.22 -11.53
N GLY A 539 -21.27 -12.85 -10.67
CA GLY A 539 -21.62 -14.13 -10.07
C GLY A 539 -21.54 -15.28 -11.08
N THR A 540 -22.51 -16.19 -11.04
CA THR A 540 -22.63 -17.31 -12.00
C THR A 540 -23.88 -17.11 -12.86
N PRO A 541 -23.76 -16.49 -14.05
CA PRO A 541 -24.93 -16.06 -14.84
C PRO A 541 -25.85 -17.21 -15.26
N THR A 542 -25.34 -18.44 -15.35
CA THR A 542 -26.12 -19.64 -15.70
C THR A 542 -26.81 -20.30 -14.51
N ALA A 543 -26.61 -19.81 -13.27
CA ALA A 543 -27.19 -20.38 -12.06
C ALA A 543 -28.56 -19.76 -11.75
N GLN A 544 -29.54 -20.60 -11.43
CA GLN A 544 -30.85 -20.13 -10.97
C GLN A 544 -30.69 -19.36 -9.65
N GLY A 545 -31.22 -18.14 -9.58
CA GLY A 545 -31.13 -17.29 -8.39
C GLY A 545 -29.78 -16.56 -8.26
N ASN A 546 -28.99 -16.49 -9.33
CA ASN A 546 -27.82 -15.61 -9.36
C ASN A 546 -28.23 -14.15 -9.10
N GLN A 547 -27.44 -13.44 -8.28
CA GLN A 547 -27.67 -12.03 -7.99
C GLN A 547 -26.44 -11.22 -8.41
N ALA A 548 -26.54 -10.60 -9.58
CA ALA A 548 -25.53 -9.67 -10.06
C ALA A 548 -25.51 -8.41 -9.18
N ARG A 549 -24.33 -7.85 -8.91
CA ARG A 549 -24.18 -6.65 -8.09
C ARG A 549 -23.19 -5.67 -8.71
N PHE A 550 -23.51 -4.39 -8.70
CA PHE A 550 -22.53 -3.33 -8.88
C PHE A 550 -22.32 -2.67 -7.52
N ILE A 551 -21.10 -2.64 -6.99
CA ILE A 551 -20.79 -2.07 -5.68
C ILE A 551 -19.90 -0.84 -5.85
N ALA A 552 -20.30 0.31 -5.29
CA ALA A 552 -19.55 1.56 -5.31
C ALA A 552 -19.94 2.51 -4.18
N MET A 553 -19.45 3.74 -4.25
CA MET A 553 -19.60 4.82 -3.28
C MET A 553 -20.07 6.11 -3.95
N GLN A 554 -20.59 7.05 -3.15
CA GLN A 554 -20.77 8.43 -3.59
C GLN A 554 -19.42 9.15 -3.72
N CYS A 555 -19.32 10.01 -4.72
CA CYS A 555 -18.17 10.88 -4.93
C CYS A 555 -18.15 12.04 -3.91
N PRO A 556 -17.02 12.26 -3.21
CA PRO A 556 -16.81 13.51 -2.48
C PRO A 556 -16.61 14.69 -3.44
N ASP A 557 -16.83 15.92 -2.95
CA ASP A 557 -16.66 17.16 -3.73
C ASP A 557 -15.24 17.29 -4.34
N SER A 558 -14.21 16.84 -3.61
CA SER A 558 -12.82 16.84 -4.08
C SER A 558 -12.56 16.02 -5.35
N TRP A 559 -13.51 15.17 -5.76
CA TRP A 559 -13.43 14.36 -6.98
C TRP A 559 -14.17 14.99 -8.18
N VAL A 560 -14.93 16.05 -7.96
CA VAL A 560 -15.71 16.72 -9.00
C VAL A 560 -14.78 17.42 -9.99
N GLY A 561 -15.05 17.24 -11.29
CA GLY A 561 -14.24 17.78 -12.37
C GLY A 561 -13.02 16.93 -12.75
N GLY A 562 -12.65 15.95 -11.91
CA GLY A 562 -11.63 14.95 -12.21
C GLY A 562 -12.23 13.58 -12.47
N SER A 563 -12.73 12.96 -11.40
CA SER A 563 -13.27 11.60 -11.40
C SER A 563 -14.80 11.58 -11.51
N CYS A 564 -15.48 12.64 -11.07
CA CYS A 564 -16.94 12.73 -11.07
C CYS A 564 -17.44 14.01 -11.74
N GLN A 565 -18.68 13.97 -12.23
CA GLN A 565 -19.30 15.10 -12.93
C GLN A 565 -19.97 16.07 -11.96
N TYR A 566 -20.42 15.58 -10.81
CA TYR A 566 -21.06 16.36 -9.75
C TYR A 566 -20.87 15.66 -8.40
N GLU A 567 -20.96 16.42 -7.31
CA GLU A 567 -20.89 15.92 -5.93
C GLU A 567 -21.99 14.88 -5.70
N ASP A 568 -21.75 13.88 -4.84
CA ASP A 568 -22.71 12.83 -4.49
C ASP A 568 -23.09 11.85 -5.61
N GLN A 569 -22.54 11.99 -6.82
CA GLN A 569 -22.69 11.01 -7.89
C GLN A 569 -22.23 9.62 -7.41
N ILE A 570 -22.98 8.54 -7.72
CA ILE A 570 -22.45 7.19 -7.52
C ILE A 570 -21.30 6.99 -8.49
N TYR A 571 -20.10 6.79 -7.95
CA TYR A 571 -18.86 6.77 -8.72
C TYR A 571 -18.88 5.64 -9.76
N ASN A 572 -18.38 5.93 -10.97
CA ASN A 572 -18.32 5.01 -12.11
C ASN A 572 -19.64 4.29 -12.49
N LEU A 573 -20.82 4.78 -12.06
CA LEU A 573 -22.10 4.11 -12.24
C LEU A 573 -22.36 3.63 -13.68
N ARG A 574 -22.18 4.51 -14.68
CA ARG A 574 -22.43 4.15 -16.09
C ARG A 574 -21.36 3.21 -16.67
N HIS A 575 -20.14 3.29 -16.18
CA HIS A 575 -19.03 2.41 -16.57
C HIS A 575 -19.31 0.99 -16.07
N GLU A 576 -19.53 0.82 -14.78
CA GLU A 576 -19.78 -0.49 -14.16
C GLU A 576 -21.12 -1.08 -14.61
N PHE A 577 -22.13 -0.24 -14.84
CA PHE A 577 -23.38 -0.72 -15.45
C PHE A 577 -23.18 -1.20 -16.89
N THR A 578 -22.18 -0.68 -17.62
CA THR A 578 -21.82 -1.23 -18.93
C THR A 578 -21.24 -2.63 -18.82
N HIS A 579 -20.48 -2.96 -17.76
CA HIS A 579 -20.01 -4.33 -17.52
C HIS A 579 -21.17 -5.31 -17.32
N TYR A 580 -22.22 -4.90 -16.58
CA TYR A 580 -23.46 -5.69 -16.46
C TYR A 580 -24.13 -5.93 -17.82
N LEU A 581 -24.28 -4.89 -18.63
CA LEU A 581 -24.88 -4.99 -19.96
C LEU A 581 -24.04 -5.86 -20.91
N ASP A 582 -22.71 -5.75 -20.84
CA ASP A 582 -21.76 -6.55 -21.61
C ASP A 582 -21.85 -8.04 -21.26
N GLY A 583 -21.81 -8.38 -19.96
CA GLY A 583 -21.99 -9.76 -19.48
C GLY A 583 -23.34 -10.35 -19.87
N ARG A 584 -24.42 -9.56 -19.76
CA ARG A 584 -25.78 -10.05 -20.04
C ARG A 584 -26.10 -10.20 -21.52
N TYR A 585 -25.65 -9.27 -22.37
CA TYR A 585 -26.13 -9.13 -23.75
C TYR A 585 -25.08 -9.42 -24.82
N ILE A 586 -23.79 -9.51 -24.46
CA ILE A 586 -22.70 -9.73 -25.43
C ILE A 586 -21.86 -10.96 -25.08
N LYS A 587 -21.32 -11.07 -23.87
CA LYS A 587 -20.38 -12.14 -23.52
C LYS A 587 -21.14 -13.38 -23.04
N SER A 588 -20.94 -14.51 -23.70
CA SER A 588 -21.43 -15.79 -23.17
C SER A 588 -20.42 -16.39 -22.19
N GLY A 589 -20.88 -16.85 -21.03
CA GLY A 589 -20.04 -17.41 -19.97
C GLY A 589 -19.96 -16.47 -18.76
N SER A 590 -19.17 -16.83 -17.76
CA SER A 590 -18.89 -15.97 -16.60
C SER A 590 -17.70 -15.05 -16.85
N TYR A 591 -17.51 -14.05 -15.98
CA TYR A 591 -16.30 -13.26 -15.89
C TYR A 591 -15.05 -14.16 -15.96
N GLY A 592 -14.05 -13.71 -16.74
CA GLY A 592 -12.82 -14.47 -16.99
C GLY A 592 -12.91 -15.58 -18.06
N SER A 593 -14.05 -15.74 -18.76
CA SER A 593 -14.19 -16.78 -19.81
C SER A 593 -13.38 -16.52 -21.08
N PHE A 594 -12.89 -15.29 -21.28
CA PHE A 594 -12.19 -14.87 -22.51
C PHE A 594 -10.82 -14.27 -22.20
N ASP A 595 -9.79 -14.74 -22.90
CA ASP A 595 -8.43 -14.19 -22.84
C ASP A 595 -8.36 -12.86 -23.60
N TYR A 596 -7.44 -11.96 -23.20
CA TYR A 596 -7.25 -10.65 -23.86
C TYR A 596 -8.49 -9.73 -23.85
N ASN A 597 -9.36 -9.89 -22.87
CA ASN A 597 -10.64 -9.19 -22.78
C ASN A 597 -10.54 -7.76 -22.18
N VAL A 598 -9.37 -7.32 -21.69
CA VAL A 598 -9.24 -6.05 -20.95
C VAL A 598 -9.64 -4.84 -21.80
N ALA A 599 -9.09 -4.70 -23.00
CA ALA A 599 -9.45 -3.61 -23.90
C ALA A 599 -10.92 -3.64 -24.31
N TRP A 600 -11.49 -4.84 -24.43
CA TRP A 600 -12.93 -5.00 -24.66
C TRP A 600 -13.70 -4.54 -23.44
N SER A 601 -13.58 -5.17 -22.28
CA SER A 601 -14.41 -4.84 -21.12
C SER A 601 -14.16 -3.43 -20.59
N GLU A 602 -12.93 -3.08 -20.22
CA GLU A 602 -12.67 -1.76 -19.62
C GLU A 602 -12.74 -0.64 -20.67
N GLY A 603 -12.13 -0.85 -21.84
CA GLY A 603 -12.13 0.16 -22.90
C GLY A 603 -13.51 0.45 -23.47
N LEU A 604 -14.38 -0.57 -23.58
CA LEU A 604 -15.75 -0.38 -24.05
C LEU A 604 -16.58 0.30 -22.98
N ALA A 605 -16.45 -0.10 -21.71
CA ALA A 605 -17.15 0.53 -20.61
C ALA A 605 -16.82 2.04 -20.53
N GLU A 606 -15.54 2.40 -20.64
CA GLU A 606 -15.10 3.80 -20.71
C GLU A 606 -15.71 4.54 -21.90
N TYR A 607 -15.62 3.95 -23.11
CA TYR A 607 -16.15 4.60 -24.31
C TYR A 607 -17.66 4.77 -24.27
N MET A 608 -18.39 3.77 -23.80
CA MET A 608 -19.84 3.79 -23.70
C MET A 608 -20.33 4.75 -22.60
N ALA A 609 -19.63 4.85 -21.48
CA ALA A 609 -20.02 5.75 -20.39
C ALA A 609 -19.71 7.22 -20.73
N MET A 610 -18.57 7.49 -21.36
CA MET A 610 -18.05 8.86 -21.49
C MET A 610 -18.18 9.43 -22.91
N GLY A 611 -18.35 8.59 -23.92
CA GLY A 611 -18.52 9.02 -25.31
C GLY A 611 -17.26 9.65 -25.90
N LYS A 612 -17.41 10.64 -26.79
CA LYS A 612 -16.29 11.23 -27.55
C LYS A 612 -15.45 12.24 -26.76
N GLU A 613 -16.08 12.93 -25.81
CA GLU A 613 -15.47 13.99 -25.01
C GLU A 613 -15.13 13.41 -23.64
N HIS A 614 -13.89 12.93 -23.48
CA HIS A 614 -13.43 12.32 -22.24
C HIS A 614 -12.19 13.06 -21.69
N PRO A 615 -12.35 14.18 -20.97
CA PRO A 615 -11.23 15.03 -20.53
C PRO A 615 -10.14 14.29 -19.75
N ARG A 616 -10.51 13.41 -18.81
CA ARG A 616 -9.53 12.64 -18.02
C ARG A 616 -8.58 11.83 -18.92
N THR A 617 -9.11 10.98 -19.80
CA THR A 617 -8.34 10.23 -20.81
C THR A 617 -7.49 11.12 -21.71
N LEU A 618 -8.02 12.26 -22.18
CA LEU A 618 -7.28 13.17 -23.05
C LEU A 618 -6.10 13.84 -22.32
N ASN A 619 -6.29 14.22 -21.05
CA ASN A 619 -5.25 14.82 -20.22
C ASN A 619 -4.18 13.78 -19.85
N THR A 620 -4.59 12.57 -19.45
CA THR A 620 -3.66 11.48 -19.08
C THR A 620 -2.75 11.09 -20.24
N LEU A 621 -3.26 11.06 -21.47
CA LEU A 621 -2.48 10.65 -22.64
C LEU A 621 -1.73 11.79 -23.33
N LYS A 622 -1.78 13.01 -22.79
CA LYS A 622 -1.09 14.15 -23.38
C LYS A 622 0.43 13.92 -23.37
N GLY A 623 1.07 14.00 -24.54
CA GLY A 623 2.51 13.75 -24.68
C GLY A 623 2.92 12.27 -24.71
N GLU A 624 1.99 11.34 -24.46
CA GLU A 624 2.26 9.90 -24.51
C GLU A 624 2.43 9.41 -25.95
N THR A 625 3.32 8.43 -26.14
CA THR A 625 3.53 7.81 -27.46
C THR A 625 2.46 6.76 -27.73
N ILE A 626 1.83 6.82 -28.91
CA ILE A 626 0.73 5.91 -29.27
C ILE A 626 1.23 4.46 -29.44
N PRO A 627 0.71 3.49 -28.68
CA PRO A 627 1.09 2.09 -28.82
C PRO A 627 0.51 1.43 -30.09
N PRO A 628 1.12 0.34 -30.57
CA PRO A 628 0.51 -0.50 -31.60
C PRO A 628 -0.87 -0.99 -31.14
N LEU A 629 -1.88 -0.89 -32.01
CA LEU A 629 -3.25 -1.38 -31.71
C LEU A 629 -3.25 -2.84 -31.22
N TYR A 630 -2.31 -3.66 -31.72
CA TYR A 630 -2.14 -5.03 -31.27
C TYR A 630 -1.85 -5.15 -29.77
N ASN A 631 -0.92 -4.34 -29.25
CA ASN A 631 -0.56 -4.39 -27.83
C ASN A 631 -1.75 -3.99 -26.95
N ILE A 632 -2.56 -3.05 -27.43
CA ILE A 632 -3.77 -2.59 -26.75
C ILE A 632 -4.82 -3.69 -26.74
N LEU A 633 -5.17 -4.27 -27.88
CA LEU A 633 -6.19 -5.34 -27.92
C LEU A 633 -5.76 -6.63 -27.22
N PHE A 634 -4.46 -6.88 -27.07
CA PHE A 634 -3.90 -8.05 -26.37
C PHE A 634 -3.33 -7.71 -24.98
N MET A 635 -3.75 -6.58 -24.38
CA MET A 635 -3.24 -6.13 -23.08
C MET A 635 -3.69 -7.02 -21.91
N SER A 636 -2.94 -6.96 -20.82
CA SER A 636 -3.33 -7.48 -19.49
C SER A 636 -3.76 -6.34 -18.57
N TYR A 637 -4.26 -6.66 -17.38
CA TYR A 637 -4.64 -5.67 -16.35
C TYR A 637 -3.44 -4.89 -15.78
N GLU A 638 -2.20 -5.31 -16.06
CA GLU A 638 -0.96 -4.63 -15.66
C GLU A 638 -0.46 -3.62 -16.70
N TYR A 639 -1.26 -3.32 -17.72
CA TYR A 639 -0.84 -2.45 -18.83
C TYR A 639 -0.94 -0.97 -18.43
N ASP A 640 0.12 -0.20 -18.66
CA ASP A 640 0.13 1.24 -18.36
C ASP A 640 -0.99 1.98 -19.11
N ASN A 641 -1.77 2.80 -18.40
CA ASN A 641 -2.90 3.56 -18.96
C ASN A 641 -3.93 2.67 -19.69
N LEU A 642 -4.19 1.45 -19.20
CA LEU A 642 -5.05 0.46 -19.85
C LEU A 642 -6.45 1.00 -20.22
N TYR A 643 -7.09 1.76 -19.33
CA TYR A 643 -8.43 2.31 -19.55
C TYR A 643 -8.45 3.31 -20.70
N GLN A 644 -7.44 4.18 -20.74
CA GLN A 644 -7.32 5.25 -21.72
C GLN A 644 -6.99 4.70 -23.11
N TRP A 645 -6.07 3.73 -23.18
CA TRP A 645 -5.75 3.07 -24.44
C TRP A 645 -6.88 2.16 -24.92
N GLY A 646 -7.53 1.42 -24.01
CA GLY A 646 -8.71 0.63 -24.29
C GLY A 646 -9.86 1.50 -24.83
N TYR A 647 -10.12 2.64 -24.22
CA TYR A 647 -11.09 3.65 -24.68
C TYR A 647 -10.83 4.02 -26.14
N PHE A 648 -9.59 4.38 -26.49
CA PHE A 648 -9.26 4.76 -27.87
C PHE A 648 -9.39 3.59 -28.84
N ALA A 649 -9.02 2.37 -28.45
CA ALA A 649 -9.20 1.20 -29.31
C ALA A 649 -10.68 0.88 -29.56
N MET A 650 -11.51 0.86 -28.51
CA MET A 650 -12.94 0.57 -28.66
C MET A 650 -13.68 1.68 -29.38
N ARG A 651 -13.32 2.95 -29.13
CA ARG A 651 -13.82 4.09 -29.90
C ARG A 651 -13.42 4.01 -31.38
N TYR A 652 -12.17 3.67 -31.67
CA TYR A 652 -11.69 3.53 -33.05
C TYR A 652 -12.45 2.44 -33.81
N LEU A 653 -12.59 1.25 -33.21
CA LEU A 653 -13.35 0.15 -33.80
C LEU A 653 -14.84 0.50 -33.92
N GLY A 654 -15.41 1.14 -32.91
CA GLY A 654 -16.82 1.56 -32.92
C GLY A 654 -17.16 2.60 -33.98
N GLU A 655 -16.28 3.58 -34.22
CA GLU A 655 -16.54 4.68 -35.16
C GLU A 655 -16.07 4.40 -36.59
N GLN A 656 -14.93 3.70 -36.77
CA GLN A 656 -14.30 3.52 -38.08
C GLN A 656 -14.45 2.10 -38.63
N HIS A 657 -14.63 1.09 -37.77
CA HIS A 657 -14.61 -0.33 -38.14
C HIS A 657 -15.75 -1.11 -37.48
N LYS A 658 -16.96 -0.57 -37.50
CA LYS A 658 -18.12 -1.13 -36.79
C LYS A 658 -18.43 -2.58 -37.20
N ASP A 659 -18.20 -2.93 -38.46
CA ASP A 659 -18.37 -4.30 -38.95
C ASP A 659 -17.35 -5.26 -38.29
N ASP A 660 -16.10 -4.84 -38.13
CA ASP A 660 -15.09 -5.62 -37.41
C ASP A 660 -15.40 -5.76 -35.92
N LEU A 661 -15.89 -4.69 -35.27
CA LEU A 661 -16.38 -4.77 -33.89
C LEU A 661 -17.51 -5.79 -33.75
N ASN A 662 -18.44 -5.84 -34.71
CA ASN A 662 -19.55 -6.81 -34.69
C ASN A 662 -19.09 -8.26 -34.90
N LEU A 663 -17.94 -8.49 -35.55
CA LEU A 663 -17.32 -9.82 -35.59
C LEU A 663 -16.85 -10.25 -34.20
N LEU A 664 -16.25 -9.34 -33.43
CA LEU A 664 -15.86 -9.60 -32.03
C LEU A 664 -17.09 -9.92 -31.17
N VAL A 665 -18.17 -9.14 -31.29
CA VAL A 665 -19.46 -9.41 -30.62
C VAL A 665 -19.95 -10.81 -30.92
N THR A 666 -19.97 -11.21 -32.20
CA THR A 666 -20.44 -12.53 -32.61
C THR A 666 -19.58 -13.65 -32.00
N ALA A 667 -18.26 -13.45 -31.95
CA ALA A 667 -17.34 -14.41 -31.34
C ALA A 667 -17.55 -14.53 -29.83
N LEU A 668 -17.74 -13.41 -29.12
CA LEU A 668 -18.05 -13.38 -27.68
C LEU A 668 -19.39 -14.07 -27.36
N GLN A 669 -20.44 -13.81 -28.16
CA GLN A 669 -21.75 -14.43 -27.99
C GLN A 669 -21.73 -15.95 -28.22
N SER A 670 -20.73 -16.46 -28.96
CA SER A 670 -20.59 -17.90 -29.21
C SER A 670 -20.06 -18.69 -28.01
N GLY A 671 -19.47 -18.03 -27.01
CA GLY A 671 -18.85 -18.68 -25.84
C GLY A 671 -17.53 -19.40 -26.16
N ASN A 672 -16.96 -19.20 -27.36
CA ASN A 672 -15.74 -19.88 -27.79
C ASN A 672 -14.52 -18.96 -27.71
N ASN A 673 -13.74 -19.11 -26.63
CA ASN A 673 -12.53 -18.32 -26.39
C ASN A 673 -11.52 -18.38 -27.55
N ASN A 674 -11.24 -19.58 -28.09
CA ASN A 674 -10.30 -19.73 -29.21
C ASN A 674 -10.78 -18.98 -30.47
N ALA A 675 -12.09 -19.00 -30.74
CA ALA A 675 -12.67 -18.26 -31.85
C ALA A 675 -12.60 -16.74 -31.62
N TYR A 676 -12.83 -16.28 -30.38
CA TYR A 676 -12.66 -14.88 -30.00
C TYR A 676 -11.22 -14.40 -30.22
N VAL A 677 -10.23 -15.09 -29.67
CA VAL A 677 -8.81 -14.72 -29.81
C VAL A 677 -8.37 -14.70 -31.28
N ALA A 678 -8.79 -15.69 -32.07
CA ALA A 678 -8.52 -15.71 -33.52
C ALA A 678 -9.16 -14.51 -34.23
N THR A 679 -10.43 -14.21 -33.95
CA THR A 679 -11.15 -13.07 -34.53
C THR A 679 -10.50 -11.74 -34.13
N LEU A 680 -10.07 -11.60 -32.87
CA LEU A 680 -9.38 -10.43 -32.36
C LEU A 680 -8.09 -10.15 -33.15
N LYS A 681 -7.28 -11.19 -33.38
CA LYS A 681 -6.07 -11.08 -34.21
C LYS A 681 -6.40 -10.62 -35.64
N GLU A 682 -7.40 -11.23 -36.27
CA GLU A 682 -7.80 -10.86 -37.63
C GLU A 682 -8.28 -9.41 -37.72
N VAL A 683 -9.06 -8.95 -36.75
CA VAL A 683 -9.54 -7.56 -36.66
C VAL A 683 -8.36 -6.60 -36.54
N VAL A 684 -7.39 -6.87 -35.66
CA VAL A 684 -6.20 -6.00 -35.54
C VAL A 684 -5.44 -5.95 -36.86
N LEU A 685 -5.19 -7.09 -37.50
CA LEU A 685 -4.43 -7.14 -38.75
C LEU A 685 -5.09 -6.35 -39.89
N ARG A 686 -6.42 -6.26 -39.92
CA ARG A 686 -7.16 -5.45 -40.90
C ARG A 686 -7.17 -3.96 -40.57
N THR A 687 -7.18 -3.60 -39.29
CA THR A 687 -7.54 -2.24 -38.84
C THR A 687 -6.34 -1.43 -38.32
N ALA A 688 -5.22 -2.05 -37.96
CA ALA A 688 -4.11 -1.39 -37.25
C ALA A 688 -3.52 -0.16 -37.97
N SER A 689 -3.51 -0.13 -39.31
CA SER A 689 -2.82 0.93 -40.07
C SER A 689 -3.42 2.33 -39.89
N GLY A 690 -4.70 2.45 -39.51
CA GLY A 690 -5.35 3.75 -39.32
C GLY A 690 -5.43 4.22 -37.87
N PHE A 691 -5.04 3.38 -36.90
CA PHE A 691 -5.24 3.66 -35.47
C PHE A 691 -4.48 4.89 -34.99
N ALA A 692 -3.16 4.95 -35.25
CA ALA A 692 -2.35 6.08 -34.81
C ALA A 692 -2.85 7.43 -35.38
N ALA A 693 -3.25 7.46 -36.65
CA ALA A 693 -3.82 8.65 -37.27
C ALA A 693 -5.16 9.06 -36.62
N PHE A 694 -5.99 8.08 -36.23
CA PHE A 694 -7.23 8.34 -35.51
C PHE A 694 -6.96 8.95 -34.13
N VAL A 695 -6.02 8.39 -33.35
CA VAL A 695 -5.70 8.88 -32.01
C VAL A 695 -5.12 10.30 -32.09
N LEU A 696 -4.15 10.56 -32.98
CA LEU A 696 -3.57 11.90 -33.19
C LEU A 696 -4.63 12.95 -33.58
N ALA A 697 -5.65 12.56 -34.33
CA ALA A 697 -6.73 13.47 -34.72
C ALA A 697 -7.69 13.82 -33.56
N ASN A 698 -7.63 13.07 -32.45
CA ASN A 698 -8.57 13.18 -31.33
C ASN A 698 -7.87 13.38 -29.97
N SER A 699 -6.56 13.62 -29.93
CA SER A 699 -5.80 13.86 -28.69
C SER A 699 -4.49 14.62 -28.94
N GLU A 700 -3.81 15.01 -27.85
CA GLU A 700 -2.47 15.61 -27.86
C GLU A 700 -1.36 14.56 -27.62
N THR A 701 -1.56 13.34 -28.12
CA THR A 701 -0.56 12.26 -28.10
C THR A 701 0.55 12.47 -29.13
N VAL A 702 1.63 11.70 -29.02
CA VAL A 702 2.78 11.71 -29.92
C VAL A 702 2.80 10.45 -30.79
N ALA A 703 3.11 10.63 -32.07
CA ALA A 703 3.26 9.51 -33.00
C ALA A 703 4.52 8.68 -32.65
N PRO A 704 4.48 7.34 -32.82
CA PRO A 704 5.69 6.53 -32.70
C PRO A 704 6.74 6.97 -33.73
N ILE A 705 8.02 6.82 -33.38
CA ILE A 705 9.12 7.21 -34.25
C ILE A 705 9.11 6.31 -35.49
N ALA A 706 9.13 6.92 -36.67
CA ALA A 706 9.20 6.17 -37.92
C ALA A 706 10.58 5.48 -38.02
N ALA A 707 10.60 4.16 -37.88
CA ALA A 707 11.82 3.35 -37.95
C ALA A 707 11.76 2.34 -39.09
N GLN A 708 12.86 2.15 -39.80
CA GLN A 708 12.98 1.15 -40.85
C GLN A 708 13.31 -0.22 -40.23
N MET A 709 12.61 -1.27 -40.64
CA MET A 709 12.99 -2.63 -40.26
C MET A 709 14.32 -3.03 -40.92
N PRO A 710 15.31 -3.50 -40.14
CA PRO A 710 16.54 -4.06 -40.71
C PRO A 710 16.22 -5.34 -41.51
N ALA A 711 17.12 -5.70 -42.41
CA ALA A 711 17.10 -7.03 -43.02
C ALA A 711 17.41 -8.08 -41.94
N ALA A 712 17.04 -9.34 -42.20
CA ALA A 712 17.47 -10.46 -41.34
C ALA A 712 19.00 -10.42 -41.16
N ASP A 713 19.46 -10.77 -39.96
CA ASP A 713 20.88 -10.80 -39.59
C ASP A 713 21.62 -9.44 -39.67
N THR A 714 20.86 -8.32 -39.70
CA THR A 714 21.44 -6.97 -39.65
C THR A 714 20.95 -6.19 -38.44
N ILE A 715 21.84 -5.37 -37.87
CA ILE A 715 21.53 -4.50 -36.73
C ILE A 715 20.94 -3.18 -37.26
N GLY A 716 19.76 -2.83 -36.78
CA GLY A 716 19.03 -1.62 -37.16
C GLY A 716 19.35 -0.40 -36.27
N SER A 717 18.68 0.72 -36.52
CA SER A 717 18.88 1.96 -35.77
C SER A 717 18.27 1.91 -34.36
N CYS A 718 18.71 2.84 -33.51
CA CYS A 718 18.16 3.03 -32.17
C CYS A 718 16.73 3.58 -32.13
N ASP A 719 16.17 4.03 -33.26
CA ASP A 719 14.75 4.38 -33.36
C ASP A 719 13.82 3.17 -33.11
N LEU A 720 14.38 1.95 -33.11
CA LEU A 720 13.68 0.71 -32.78
C LEU A 720 13.55 0.47 -31.27
N VAL A 721 14.16 1.29 -30.42
CA VAL A 721 13.92 1.33 -28.96
C VAL A 721 12.59 2.05 -28.71
N GLN A 722 11.51 1.36 -29.04
CA GLN A 722 10.14 1.82 -28.89
C GLN A 722 9.21 0.61 -28.84
N GLN A 723 7.94 0.84 -28.54
CA GLN A 723 6.92 -0.20 -28.48
C GLN A 723 6.79 -0.94 -29.81
N TYR A 724 6.47 -2.24 -29.76
CA TYR A 724 6.28 -3.07 -30.94
C TYR A 724 5.30 -4.21 -30.69
N PRO A 725 4.60 -4.69 -31.74
CA PRO A 725 3.71 -5.84 -31.60
C PRO A 725 4.51 -7.10 -31.32
N ARG A 726 4.23 -7.75 -30.19
CA ARG A 726 4.73 -9.08 -29.85
C ARG A 726 3.59 -10.07 -29.92
N TYR A 727 3.47 -10.80 -31.03
CA TYR A 727 2.32 -11.66 -31.28
C TYR A 727 2.27 -12.86 -30.32
N TYR A 728 1.09 -13.13 -29.74
CA TYR A 728 0.92 -14.23 -28.77
C TYR A 728 1.25 -15.61 -29.36
N ASP A 729 1.04 -15.78 -30.67
CA ASP A 729 1.29 -17.00 -31.43
C ASP A 729 2.52 -16.90 -32.35
N ALA A 730 3.40 -15.91 -32.12
CA ALA A 730 4.66 -15.83 -32.86
C ALA A 730 5.50 -17.09 -32.60
N SER A 731 6.15 -17.57 -33.67
CA SER A 731 7.09 -18.69 -33.59
C SER A 731 8.27 -18.37 -32.68
N LYS A 732 8.94 -19.42 -32.20
CA LYS A 732 10.19 -19.29 -31.47
C LYS A 732 11.39 -19.37 -32.41
N THR A 733 12.44 -18.63 -32.11
CA THR A 733 13.68 -18.56 -32.89
C THR A 733 14.89 -18.48 -31.95
N ASN A 734 16.08 -18.71 -32.50
CA ASN A 734 17.34 -18.58 -31.79
C ASN A 734 18.13 -17.40 -32.38
N PHE A 735 19.09 -16.90 -31.61
CA PHE A 735 20.04 -15.92 -32.12
C PHE A 735 21.45 -16.17 -31.63
N THR A 736 22.42 -15.66 -32.39
CA THR A 736 23.83 -15.59 -32.03
C THR A 736 24.36 -14.18 -32.29
N PHE A 737 25.04 -13.58 -31.30
CA PHE A 737 25.81 -12.35 -31.46
C PHE A 737 27.29 -12.64 -31.37
N THR A 738 28.09 -12.09 -32.28
CA THR A 738 29.56 -12.16 -32.23
C THR A 738 30.14 -10.74 -32.22
N ASN A 739 30.99 -10.43 -31.24
CA ASN A 739 31.71 -9.16 -31.24
C ASN A 739 33.08 -9.29 -31.90
N THR A 740 33.33 -8.52 -32.97
CA THR A 740 34.61 -8.54 -33.69
C THR A 740 35.50 -7.34 -33.39
N THR A 741 35.01 -6.36 -32.63
CA THR A 741 35.70 -5.12 -32.29
C THR A 741 36.36 -5.21 -30.92
N ASP A 742 37.24 -4.27 -30.61
CA ASP A 742 37.85 -4.12 -29.28
C ASP A 742 36.95 -3.40 -28.27
N THR A 743 35.80 -2.89 -28.72
CA THR A 743 34.84 -2.15 -27.90
C THR A 743 33.84 -3.12 -27.27
N PRO A 744 33.74 -3.21 -25.92
CA PRO A 744 32.74 -4.04 -25.27
C PRO A 744 31.32 -3.59 -25.59
N VAL A 745 30.44 -4.54 -25.89
CA VAL A 745 29.02 -4.28 -26.21
C VAL A 745 28.12 -5.17 -25.38
N SER A 746 27.09 -4.58 -24.78
CA SER A 746 26.13 -5.27 -23.91
C SER A 746 24.78 -5.46 -24.57
N LEU A 747 24.08 -6.54 -24.19
CA LEU A 747 22.82 -6.97 -24.82
C LEU A 747 21.64 -6.83 -23.85
N PHE A 748 20.64 -6.05 -24.23
CA PHE A 748 19.43 -5.79 -23.44
C PHE A 748 18.15 -5.97 -24.24
N TRP A 749 17.17 -6.69 -23.67
CA TRP A 749 15.87 -6.80 -24.33
C TRP A 749 15.10 -5.49 -24.25
N VAL A 750 14.45 -5.11 -25.35
CA VAL A 750 13.50 -3.99 -25.37
C VAL A 750 12.11 -4.54 -25.07
N ASN A 751 11.46 -4.03 -24.03
CA ASN A 751 10.11 -4.46 -23.66
C ASN A 751 9.12 -4.04 -24.76
N SER A 752 8.36 -5.00 -25.30
CA SER A 752 7.42 -4.77 -26.39
C SER A 752 6.28 -3.81 -26.05
N THR A 753 5.87 -3.80 -24.78
CA THR A 753 4.73 -3.05 -24.26
C THR A 753 5.10 -1.64 -23.85
N THR A 754 6.24 -1.44 -23.18
CA THR A 754 6.67 -0.10 -22.74
C THR A 754 7.61 0.58 -23.72
N GLY A 755 8.22 -0.18 -24.62
CA GLY A 755 9.28 0.29 -25.52
C GLY A 755 10.60 0.61 -24.81
N LYS A 756 10.66 0.44 -23.48
CA LYS A 756 11.84 0.72 -22.66
C LYS A 756 12.79 -0.47 -22.67
N THR A 757 14.09 -0.18 -22.68
CA THR A 757 15.14 -1.19 -22.55
C THR A 757 15.17 -1.74 -21.12
N ASN A 758 15.19 -3.07 -20.98
CA ASN A 758 15.28 -3.74 -19.68
C ASN A 758 16.73 -3.76 -19.18
N PHE A 759 17.17 -2.65 -18.61
CA PHE A 759 18.52 -2.52 -18.05
C PHE A 759 18.76 -3.34 -16.78
N GLY A 760 17.71 -3.83 -16.12
CA GLY A 760 17.84 -4.74 -14.98
C GLY A 760 18.37 -6.12 -15.37
N LYS A 761 18.38 -6.47 -16.66
CA LYS A 761 18.86 -7.76 -17.17
C LYS A 761 19.81 -7.58 -18.35
N ASN A 762 21.11 -7.45 -18.06
CA ASN A 762 22.18 -7.61 -19.04
C ASN A 762 22.32 -9.09 -19.41
N TYR A 763 21.97 -9.46 -20.64
CA TYR A 763 22.10 -10.85 -21.09
C TYR A 763 23.56 -11.28 -21.24
N LYS A 764 24.40 -10.38 -21.78
CA LYS A 764 25.84 -10.57 -21.92
C LYS A 764 26.51 -9.26 -22.32
N THR A 765 27.65 -8.95 -21.70
CA THR A 765 28.66 -8.05 -22.26
C THR A 765 29.67 -8.87 -23.06
N LEU A 766 29.83 -8.53 -24.34
CA LEU A 766 30.68 -9.21 -25.31
C LEU A 766 31.97 -8.41 -25.53
N ASN A 767 33.12 -9.00 -25.22
CA ASN A 767 34.44 -8.46 -25.59
C ASN A 767 34.87 -8.97 -26.97
N GLN A 768 36.03 -8.51 -27.45
CA GLN A 768 36.57 -8.92 -28.74
C GLN A 768 36.68 -10.45 -28.86
N GLY A 769 35.98 -11.01 -29.87
CA GLY A 769 35.94 -12.43 -30.16
C GLY A 769 34.89 -13.21 -29.35
N ASP A 770 34.23 -12.59 -28.37
CA ASP A 770 33.17 -13.24 -27.61
C ASP A 770 31.94 -13.49 -28.49
N THR A 771 31.24 -14.59 -28.20
CA THR A 771 29.99 -14.96 -28.82
C THR A 771 28.95 -15.26 -27.75
N TYR A 772 27.70 -14.84 -27.98
CA TYR A 772 26.56 -15.19 -27.14
C TYR A 772 25.45 -15.81 -27.98
N THR A 773 24.96 -16.97 -27.55
CA THR A 773 23.89 -17.71 -28.20
C THR A 773 22.74 -17.88 -27.22
N SER A 774 21.52 -17.64 -27.69
CA SER A 774 20.31 -17.83 -26.91
C SER A 774 19.21 -18.45 -27.76
N ALA A 775 18.35 -19.25 -27.13
CA ALA A 775 17.31 -20.03 -27.79
C ALA A 775 15.92 -19.67 -27.27
N SER A 776 14.89 -20.05 -28.03
CA SER A 776 13.47 -19.93 -27.64
C SER A 776 12.95 -18.49 -27.50
N TRP A 777 13.52 -17.54 -28.25
CA TRP A 777 13.05 -16.16 -28.33
C TRP A 777 11.84 -16.02 -29.24
N THR A 778 11.00 -15.01 -29.00
CA THR A 778 9.82 -14.79 -29.85
C THR A 778 10.21 -14.02 -31.09
N VAL A 779 9.76 -14.46 -32.27
CA VAL A 779 9.94 -13.70 -33.52
C VAL A 779 9.38 -12.29 -33.37
N GLY A 780 10.17 -11.29 -33.75
CA GLY A 780 9.88 -9.87 -33.55
C GLY A 780 10.45 -9.28 -32.26
N ASP A 781 10.93 -10.10 -31.31
CA ASP A 781 11.65 -9.60 -30.13
C ASP A 781 12.84 -8.73 -30.55
N ARG A 782 13.10 -7.67 -29.78
CA ARG A 782 14.14 -6.69 -30.06
C ARG A 782 15.22 -6.71 -29.00
N MET A 783 16.47 -6.76 -29.44
CA MET A 783 17.65 -6.69 -28.57
C MET A 783 18.40 -5.39 -28.86
N MET A 784 18.42 -4.49 -27.89
CA MET A 784 19.26 -3.30 -27.92
C MET A 784 20.69 -3.69 -27.60
N LEU A 785 21.62 -3.22 -28.43
CA LEU A 785 23.05 -3.27 -28.18
C LEU A 785 23.48 -1.93 -27.57
N SER A 786 24.25 -1.97 -26.49
CA SER A 786 24.73 -0.76 -25.83
C SER A 786 26.24 -0.74 -25.61
N ASP A 787 26.80 0.46 -25.48
CA ASP A 787 28.12 0.64 -24.88
C ASP A 787 28.07 0.49 -23.34
N ASN A 788 29.22 0.71 -22.69
CA ASN A 788 29.34 0.66 -21.22
C ASN A 788 28.60 1.79 -20.48
N ASN A 789 28.31 2.88 -21.18
CA ASN A 789 27.52 4.01 -20.67
C ASN A 789 26.02 3.80 -20.94
N MET A 790 25.63 2.60 -21.40
CA MET A 790 24.27 2.20 -21.70
C MET A 790 23.61 2.99 -22.84
N ASN A 791 24.42 3.68 -23.67
CA ASN A 791 23.93 4.33 -24.88
C ASN A 791 23.58 3.26 -25.92
N CYS A 792 22.48 3.45 -26.62
CA CYS A 792 22.11 2.56 -27.72
C CYS A 792 23.08 2.71 -28.90
N LEU A 793 23.61 1.59 -29.39
CA LEU A 793 24.42 1.49 -30.60
C LEU A 793 23.58 1.03 -31.79
N GLY A 794 22.62 0.16 -31.54
CA GLY A 794 21.68 -0.35 -32.53
C GLY A 794 20.74 -1.38 -31.93
N VAL A 795 19.79 -1.85 -32.74
CA VAL A 795 18.78 -2.83 -32.31
C VAL A 795 18.70 -3.97 -33.31
N ALA A 796 18.93 -5.19 -32.83
CA ALA A 796 18.68 -6.41 -33.58
C ALA A 796 17.22 -6.85 -33.41
N VAL A 797 16.61 -7.35 -34.48
CA VAL A 797 15.22 -7.81 -34.50
C VAL A 797 15.18 -9.27 -34.89
N MET A 798 14.57 -10.11 -34.06
CA MET A 798 14.59 -11.56 -34.28
C MET A 798 13.65 -11.95 -35.42
N ALA A 799 14.20 -12.54 -36.48
CA ALA A 799 13.47 -13.09 -37.62
C ALA A 799 13.06 -14.55 -37.40
N ALA A 800 12.27 -15.11 -38.32
CA ALA A 800 11.69 -16.44 -38.20
C ALA A 800 12.71 -17.59 -38.22
N ASP A 801 13.81 -17.43 -38.96
CA ASP A 801 14.92 -18.37 -39.00
C ASP A 801 15.93 -18.06 -37.89
N ASP A 802 16.87 -18.98 -37.63
CA ASP A 802 17.96 -18.75 -36.68
C ASP A 802 18.79 -17.52 -37.11
N ASN A 803 18.96 -16.58 -36.18
CA ASN A 803 19.55 -15.28 -36.46
C ASN A 803 21.04 -15.24 -36.11
N THR A 804 21.87 -14.59 -36.92
CA THR A 804 23.29 -14.37 -36.65
C THR A 804 23.66 -12.91 -36.85
N PHE A 805 24.00 -12.21 -35.77
CA PHE A 805 24.39 -10.79 -35.79
C PHE A 805 25.89 -10.65 -35.54
N THR A 806 26.54 -9.78 -36.32
CA THR A 806 27.96 -9.42 -36.14
C THR A 806 28.05 -7.97 -35.70
N ILE A 807 28.77 -7.71 -34.62
CA ILE A 807 29.12 -6.35 -34.18
C ILE A 807 30.46 -6.00 -34.84
N ASP A 808 30.45 -4.95 -35.65
CA ASP A 808 31.59 -4.46 -36.43
C ASP A 808 32.00 -3.04 -36.04
N GLU A 809 33.10 -2.57 -36.63
CA GLU A 809 33.68 -1.25 -36.38
C GLU A 809 32.72 -0.11 -36.70
N ASP A 810 31.83 -0.28 -37.69
CA ASP A 810 30.90 0.77 -38.09
C ASP A 810 29.80 0.99 -37.02
N LEU A 811 29.41 -0.06 -36.29
CA LEU A 811 28.44 0.02 -35.19
C LEU A 811 28.99 0.74 -33.96
N VAL A 812 30.29 0.58 -33.67
CA VAL A 812 30.92 1.11 -32.44
C VAL A 812 31.73 2.39 -32.65
N LYS A 813 31.82 2.91 -33.88
CA LYS A 813 32.67 4.06 -34.24
C LYS A 813 32.43 5.34 -33.43
N ASP A 814 31.22 5.52 -32.92
CA ASP A 814 30.78 6.71 -32.18
C ASP A 814 30.81 6.50 -30.65
N VAL A 815 31.30 5.34 -30.18
CA VAL A 815 31.43 5.04 -28.75
C VAL A 815 32.52 5.91 -28.13
N VAL A 816 32.15 6.68 -27.12
CA VAL A 816 33.10 7.47 -26.33
C VAL A 816 33.55 6.64 -25.14
N VAL A 817 34.82 6.24 -25.15
CA VAL A 817 35.41 5.46 -24.06
C VAL A 817 35.47 6.32 -22.79
N GLU A 818 34.83 5.81 -21.73
CA GLU A 818 34.85 6.44 -20.41
C GLU A 818 36.27 6.40 -19.82
N THR A 819 36.72 7.54 -19.29
CA THR A 819 38.01 7.61 -18.58
C THR A 819 37.79 7.33 -17.10
N ILE A 820 38.00 6.07 -16.69
CA ILE A 820 37.90 5.66 -15.29
C ILE A 820 39.14 6.15 -14.51
N PRO A 821 38.98 6.79 -13.34
CA PRO A 821 40.10 7.20 -12.50
C PRO A 821 40.91 5.99 -12.01
N GLU A 822 42.19 6.22 -11.70
CA GLU A 822 43.03 5.19 -11.07
C GLU A 822 42.46 4.79 -9.70
N LEU A 823 42.84 3.60 -9.22
CA LEU A 823 42.43 3.09 -7.90
C LEU A 823 42.61 4.18 -6.82
N ASN A 824 41.57 4.35 -6.00
CA ASN A 824 41.53 5.31 -4.87
C ASN A 824 41.48 6.80 -5.27
N GLN A 825 41.37 7.12 -6.56
CA GLN A 825 41.19 8.50 -7.03
C GLN A 825 39.72 8.81 -7.32
N MET A 826 39.34 10.07 -7.11
CA MET A 826 38.05 10.61 -7.52
C MET A 826 38.14 11.09 -8.97
N GLY A 827 37.11 10.79 -9.77
CA GLY A 827 36.98 11.20 -11.16
C GLY A 827 36.15 12.47 -11.34
N SER A 828 35.94 12.84 -12.62
CA SER A 828 35.18 14.02 -13.00
C SER A 828 33.66 13.79 -12.85
N CYS A 829 32.91 14.89 -12.90
CA CYS A 829 31.45 14.87 -12.89
C CYS A 829 30.83 14.31 -14.18
N GLU A 830 31.60 14.09 -15.24
CA GLU A 830 31.13 13.43 -16.46
C GLU A 830 30.79 11.95 -16.21
N LEU A 831 31.32 11.36 -15.13
CA LEU A 831 31.00 10.00 -14.69
C LEU A 831 29.61 9.89 -14.01
N ALA A 832 28.93 11.02 -13.77
CA ALA A 832 27.55 11.05 -13.30
C ALA A 832 26.58 10.83 -14.47
N GLN A 833 26.65 9.64 -15.04
CA GLN A 833 25.88 9.19 -16.20
C GLN A 833 25.44 7.73 -16.03
N ALA A 834 24.59 7.24 -16.94
CA ALA A 834 24.20 5.84 -16.96
C ALA A 834 25.44 4.95 -17.15
N HIS A 835 25.48 3.82 -16.46
CA HIS A 835 26.64 2.92 -16.43
C HIS A 835 26.23 1.50 -16.05
N LEU A 836 26.99 0.52 -16.54
CA LEU A 836 26.82 -0.86 -16.12
C LEU A 836 27.35 -1.08 -14.71
N ILE A 837 26.71 -2.00 -13.98
CA ILE A 837 27.16 -2.47 -12.68
C ILE A 837 27.51 -3.95 -12.75
N MET A 838 28.41 -4.38 -11.87
CA MET A 838 28.80 -5.76 -11.70
C MET A 838 27.82 -6.49 -10.77
N ASN A 839 27.80 -7.82 -10.79
CA ASN A 839 26.98 -8.61 -9.86
C ASN A 839 27.74 -8.92 -8.55
N GLU A 840 29.05 -8.68 -8.53
CA GLU A 840 29.92 -8.83 -7.38
C GLU A 840 29.77 -7.67 -6.40
N SER A 841 29.92 -7.97 -5.11
CA SER A 841 29.96 -6.95 -4.05
C SER A 841 31.36 -6.38 -3.87
N HIS A 842 31.48 -5.07 -3.83
CA HIS A 842 32.66 -4.27 -3.56
C HIS A 842 32.48 -3.44 -2.28
N GLN A 843 33.60 -3.19 -1.60
CA GLN A 843 33.70 -2.36 -0.41
C GLN A 843 34.32 -1.01 -0.74
N PHE A 844 33.91 0.05 -0.04
CA PHE A 844 34.62 1.31 -0.08
C PHE A 844 34.65 2.07 1.25
N THR A 845 35.66 2.94 1.36
CA THR A 845 35.75 3.99 2.38
C THR A 845 35.95 5.33 1.68
N ILE A 846 35.32 6.41 2.16
CA ILE A 846 35.57 7.78 1.73
C ILE A 846 35.82 8.68 2.94
N THR A 847 36.88 9.50 2.89
CA THR A 847 37.28 10.39 3.97
C THR A 847 37.25 11.85 3.50
N ASN A 848 36.61 12.74 4.26
CA ASN A 848 36.68 14.19 4.03
C ASN A 848 37.83 14.79 4.82
N THR A 849 38.85 15.25 4.11
CA THR A 849 40.04 15.92 4.68
C THR A 849 40.02 17.44 4.47
N SER A 850 39.00 17.97 3.79
CA SER A 850 38.78 19.41 3.64
C SER A 850 38.14 20.04 4.87
N ASP A 851 38.11 21.37 4.90
CA ASP A 851 37.41 22.17 5.91
C ASP A 851 35.90 22.36 5.64
N THR A 852 35.42 21.88 4.49
CA THR A 852 34.05 22.11 4.01
C THR A 852 33.23 20.81 4.10
N PRO A 853 32.02 20.84 4.69
CA PRO A 853 31.13 19.69 4.68
C PRO A 853 30.64 19.39 3.26
N VAL A 854 30.66 18.12 2.86
CA VAL A 854 30.16 17.66 1.56
C VAL A 854 29.04 16.65 1.73
N ARG A 855 28.31 16.39 0.66
CA ARG A 855 27.28 15.35 0.63
C ARG A 855 27.71 14.20 -0.26
N LEU A 856 27.26 13.00 0.09
CA LEU A 856 27.46 11.79 -0.69
C LEU A 856 26.13 11.37 -1.32
N PHE A 857 26.17 10.83 -2.52
CA PHE A 857 25.01 10.25 -3.19
C PHE A 857 25.40 9.03 -4.00
N ARG A 858 24.53 8.01 -3.99
CA ARG A 858 24.57 6.96 -5.01
C ARG A 858 23.98 7.52 -6.31
N ILE A 859 24.65 7.26 -7.42
CA ILE A 859 24.09 7.51 -8.75
C ILE A 859 23.27 6.28 -9.16
N ASP A 860 22.06 6.52 -9.65
CA ASP A 860 21.25 5.49 -10.30
C ASP A 860 21.94 5.08 -11.59
N ASN A 861 22.25 3.79 -11.71
CA ASN A 861 23.05 3.29 -12.82
C ASN A 861 22.30 3.33 -14.16
N THR A 862 20.97 3.39 -14.16
CA THR A 862 20.17 3.42 -15.39
C THR A 862 19.93 4.84 -15.91
N SER A 863 19.75 5.81 -15.01
CA SER A 863 19.45 7.21 -15.38
C SER A 863 20.65 8.14 -15.28
N GLY A 864 21.72 7.75 -14.58
CA GLY A 864 22.86 8.61 -14.29
C GLY A 864 22.58 9.73 -13.29
N LYS A 865 21.37 9.81 -12.73
CA LYS A 865 20.97 10.84 -11.77
C LYS A 865 21.27 10.38 -10.34
N ILE A 866 21.46 11.33 -9.43
CA ILE A 866 21.49 11.02 -8.00
C ILE A 866 20.14 10.47 -7.56
N ILE A 867 20.16 9.47 -6.70
CA ILE A 867 18.95 9.00 -6.03
C ILE A 867 18.71 9.95 -4.87
N THR A 868 17.50 10.54 -4.73
CA THR A 868 17.16 11.51 -3.65
C THR A 868 16.08 11.04 -2.66
N THR A 869 15.49 9.86 -2.85
CA THR A 869 14.43 9.29 -1.99
C THR A 869 15.01 8.57 -0.78
N SER A 870 14.69 9.03 0.43
CA SER A 870 15.09 8.40 1.69
C SER A 870 14.32 7.10 1.95
N GLY A 871 15.03 6.06 2.42
CA GLY A 871 14.47 5.11 3.37
C GLY A 871 14.67 5.71 4.75
N ALA A 872 13.65 5.71 5.60
CA ALA A 872 13.52 6.61 6.75
C ALA A 872 14.75 6.71 7.67
N ASN A 873 15.64 5.71 7.78
CA ASN A 873 16.73 5.75 8.78
C ASN A 873 18.11 5.22 8.33
N ASP A 874 18.33 4.85 7.06
CA ASP A 874 19.53 4.08 6.71
C ASP A 874 20.37 4.68 5.56
N PHE A 875 21.69 4.66 5.74
CA PHE A 875 22.72 4.99 4.74
C PHE A 875 22.74 4.06 3.51
N THR A 876 21.69 3.27 3.27
CA THR A 876 21.55 2.24 2.21
C THR A 876 21.62 2.82 0.78
N HIS A 877 21.43 4.13 0.65
CA HIS A 877 21.39 4.85 -0.64
C HIS A 877 22.40 6.01 -0.74
N GLY A 878 23.25 6.19 0.27
CA GLY A 878 24.31 7.20 0.29
C GLY A 878 23.94 8.55 0.92
N TYR A 879 22.75 8.73 1.50
CA TYR A 879 22.34 10.00 2.10
C TYR A 879 23.15 10.36 3.35
N GLY A 880 24.06 11.33 3.26
CA GLY A 880 24.73 11.86 4.43
C GLY A 880 25.58 13.09 4.19
N ILE A 881 25.71 13.92 5.23
CA ILE A 881 26.70 14.99 5.30
C ILE A 881 28.00 14.37 5.82
N LEU A 882 29.05 14.38 5.00
CA LEU A 882 30.39 13.98 5.41
C LEU A 882 31.12 15.22 5.95
N ALA A 883 31.08 15.38 7.27
CA ALA A 883 31.71 16.50 7.97
C ALA A 883 33.25 16.51 7.80
N PRO A 884 33.90 17.68 7.96
CA PRO A 884 35.36 17.78 8.00
C PRO A 884 36.01 16.77 8.97
N GLY A 885 36.95 15.97 8.47
CA GLY A 885 37.64 14.92 9.23
C GLY A 885 36.87 13.61 9.41
N ALA A 886 35.61 13.52 8.95
CA ALA A 886 34.81 12.30 9.04
C ALA A 886 35.13 11.31 7.90
N SER A 887 34.85 10.04 8.14
CA SER A 887 34.92 8.98 7.12
C SER A 887 33.62 8.18 7.10
N TYR A 888 33.24 7.73 5.92
CA TYR A 888 32.12 6.82 5.70
C TYR A 888 32.65 5.54 5.03
N SER A 889 32.15 4.38 5.45
CA SER A 889 32.51 3.09 4.85
C SER A 889 31.27 2.22 4.63
N ASN A 890 31.30 1.43 3.57
CA ASN A 890 30.25 0.46 3.26
C ASN A 890 30.87 -0.79 2.64
N ASP A 891 30.45 -1.96 3.11
CA ASP A 891 31.04 -3.25 2.74
C ASP A 891 30.24 -3.99 1.65
N VAL A 892 29.06 -3.48 1.27
CA VAL A 892 28.11 -4.18 0.40
C VAL A 892 27.51 -3.26 -0.67
N TRP A 893 28.30 -2.89 -1.68
CA TRP A 893 27.82 -2.24 -2.90
C TRP A 893 28.11 -3.12 -4.11
N TYR A 894 27.26 -3.10 -5.14
CA TYR A 894 27.63 -3.75 -6.40
C TYR A 894 28.84 -3.07 -7.04
N GLY A 895 29.73 -3.85 -7.66
CA GLY A 895 30.89 -3.34 -8.37
C GLY A 895 30.52 -2.42 -9.53
N ASP A 896 31.45 -1.55 -9.90
CA ASP A 896 31.30 -0.43 -10.85
C ASP A 896 30.23 0.62 -10.51
N ARG A 897 29.56 0.53 -9.35
CA ARG A 897 28.69 1.62 -8.90
C ARG A 897 29.46 2.94 -8.74
N ARG A 898 28.72 4.04 -8.98
CA ARG A 898 29.24 5.41 -8.87
C ARG A 898 28.77 6.09 -7.58
N LEU A 899 29.71 6.72 -6.89
CA LEU A 899 29.50 7.53 -5.69
C LEU A 899 29.77 8.99 -6.03
N MET A 900 28.76 9.85 -5.95
CA MET A 900 28.90 11.27 -6.23
C MET A 900 29.13 12.06 -4.96
N VAL A 901 30.07 13.00 -4.99
CA VAL A 901 30.27 14.01 -3.96
C VAL A 901 29.68 15.31 -4.47
N THR A 902 28.81 15.94 -3.68
CA THR A 902 28.17 17.21 -4.02
C THR A 902 28.38 18.27 -2.94
N ASP A 903 28.15 19.52 -3.29
CA ASP A 903 27.94 20.60 -2.32
C ASP A 903 26.51 20.56 -1.71
N THR A 904 26.19 21.58 -0.91
CA THR A 904 24.87 21.72 -0.25
C THR A 904 23.72 22.01 -1.21
N SER A 905 24.00 22.44 -2.43
CA SER A 905 23.03 22.73 -3.48
C SER A 905 22.91 21.59 -4.50
N LEU A 906 23.47 20.41 -4.17
CA LEU A 906 23.48 19.22 -5.02
C LEU A 906 24.31 19.36 -6.31
N ASN A 907 25.20 20.36 -6.40
CA ASN A 907 26.11 20.47 -7.54
C ASN A 907 27.22 19.42 -7.41
N CYS A 908 27.53 18.76 -8.53
CA CYS A 908 28.61 17.79 -8.57
C CYS A 908 29.98 18.43 -8.28
N LEU A 909 30.74 17.83 -7.37
CA LEU A 909 32.15 18.16 -7.13
C LEU A 909 33.09 17.11 -7.73
N SER A 910 32.77 15.83 -7.52
CA SER A 910 33.55 14.70 -8.06
C SER A 910 32.76 13.38 -7.97
N VAL A 911 33.24 12.34 -8.66
CA VAL A 911 32.60 11.01 -8.68
C VAL A 911 33.63 9.91 -8.43
N GLY A 912 33.41 9.07 -7.43
CA GLY A 912 34.16 7.84 -7.18
C GLY A 912 33.57 6.66 -7.95
N VAL A 913 34.45 5.76 -8.39
CA VAL A 913 34.09 4.56 -9.18
C VAL A 913 34.49 3.31 -8.42
N LEU A 914 33.54 2.41 -8.14
CA LEU A 914 33.82 1.14 -7.47
C LEU A 914 34.27 0.05 -8.44
N ASN A 915 35.26 0.29 -9.30
CA ASN A 915 35.79 -0.69 -10.25
C ASN A 915 36.80 -1.69 -9.64
N ASN A 916 37.01 -1.62 -8.32
CA ASN A 916 37.91 -2.51 -7.58
C ASN A 916 37.20 -3.04 -6.34
N ALA A 917 37.51 -4.29 -5.95
CA ALA A 917 36.88 -4.98 -4.82
C ALA A 917 36.92 -4.20 -3.50
N VAL A 918 37.98 -3.42 -3.28
CA VAL A 918 38.12 -2.50 -2.15
C VAL A 918 38.65 -1.18 -2.67
N SER A 919 37.93 -0.09 -2.40
CA SER A 919 38.30 1.28 -2.81
C SER A 919 38.39 2.22 -1.60
N SER A 920 39.31 3.17 -1.61
CA SER A 920 39.47 4.19 -0.57
C SER A 920 39.59 5.57 -1.22
N PHE A 921 38.59 6.41 -1.04
CA PHE A 921 38.52 7.75 -1.64
C PHE A 921 38.82 8.85 -0.63
N THR A 922 39.33 9.98 -1.11
CA THR A 922 39.56 11.18 -0.29
C THR A 922 38.93 12.40 -0.95
N VAL A 923 38.19 13.18 -0.17
CA VAL A 923 37.74 14.53 -0.53
C VAL A 923 38.68 15.53 0.12
N ASP A 924 39.32 16.37 -0.68
CA ASP A 924 40.34 17.34 -0.25
C ASP A 924 39.94 18.77 -0.60
N GLU A 925 40.79 19.75 -0.24
CA GLU A 925 40.55 21.17 -0.54
C GLU A 925 40.40 21.45 -2.04
N ALA A 926 41.11 20.72 -2.89
CA ALA A 926 40.99 20.88 -4.33
C ALA A 926 39.59 20.45 -4.83
N THR A 927 38.99 19.43 -4.20
CA THR A 927 37.66 18.95 -4.52
C THR A 927 36.58 19.96 -4.16
N VAL A 928 36.67 20.59 -2.98
CA VAL A 928 35.66 21.55 -2.48
C VAL A 928 35.87 22.99 -2.95
N ALA A 929 37.01 23.32 -3.56
CA ALA A 929 37.27 24.66 -4.10
C ALA A 929 36.25 25.15 -5.16
N LYS A 930 35.44 24.23 -5.72
CA LYS A 930 34.36 24.52 -6.68
C LYS A 930 32.96 24.51 -6.06
N ALA A 931 32.83 24.23 -4.77
CA ALA A 931 31.55 24.18 -4.09
C ALA A 931 30.87 25.55 -4.12
N ALA A 932 29.56 25.57 -4.38
CA ALA A 932 28.76 26.76 -4.23
C ALA A 932 28.77 27.21 -2.75
N ALA A 933 28.57 28.51 -2.52
CA ALA A 933 28.38 29.02 -1.18
C ALA A 933 27.18 28.30 -0.52
N PRO A 934 27.26 27.95 0.77
CA PRO A 934 26.14 27.35 1.47
C PRO A 934 24.88 28.20 1.32
N GLU A 935 23.78 27.54 0.97
CA GLU A 935 22.48 28.19 0.86
C GLU A 935 22.04 28.76 2.22
N VAL A 936 21.47 29.97 2.20
CA VAL A 936 20.94 30.63 3.39
C VAL A 936 19.47 30.26 3.54
N ILE A 937 19.19 29.31 4.43
CA ILE A 937 17.82 28.94 4.78
C ILE A 937 17.24 30.03 5.71
N PRO A 938 16.00 30.52 5.45
CA PRO A 938 15.35 31.48 6.32
C PRO A 938 15.18 30.91 7.73
N VAL A 939 15.07 31.79 8.72
CA VAL A 939 14.78 31.33 10.09
C VAL A 939 13.43 30.60 10.11
N ALA A 940 13.28 29.64 11.02
CA ALA A 940 12.03 28.89 11.16
C ALA A 940 10.81 29.83 11.18
N ASN A 941 9.74 29.41 10.51
CA ASN A 941 8.48 30.15 10.41
C ASN A 941 8.59 31.52 9.71
N THR A 942 9.61 31.72 8.86
CA THR A 942 9.69 32.87 7.96
C THR A 942 9.74 32.44 6.49
N ILE A 943 9.13 33.27 5.64
CA ILE A 943 9.12 33.07 4.19
C ILE A 943 10.36 33.75 3.61
N GLY A 944 11.19 32.97 2.92
CA GLY A 944 12.40 33.44 2.25
C GLY A 944 12.16 33.87 0.80
N SER A 945 13.25 34.19 0.09
CA SER A 945 13.21 34.66 -1.29
C SER A 945 12.87 33.56 -2.29
N CYS A 946 12.50 33.96 -3.50
CA CYS A 946 12.21 33.04 -4.60
C CYS A 946 13.44 32.31 -5.15
N GLU A 947 14.66 32.67 -4.75
CA GLU A 947 15.88 31.92 -5.10
C GLU A 947 15.89 30.52 -4.48
N LEU A 948 15.11 30.31 -3.41
CA LEU A 948 14.89 29.01 -2.81
C LEU A 948 14.04 28.08 -3.70
N LYS A 949 13.55 28.53 -4.87
CA LYS A 949 13.02 27.63 -5.92
C LYS A 949 14.16 26.96 -6.68
N ALA A 950 15.00 26.23 -5.94
CA ALA A 950 16.17 25.53 -6.44
C ALA A 950 16.13 24.05 -6.01
N PRO A 951 16.89 23.18 -6.69
CA PRO A 951 17.12 21.81 -6.24
C PRO A 951 17.57 21.77 -4.77
N HIS A 952 16.99 20.87 -3.98
CA HIS A 952 17.19 20.81 -2.54
C HIS A 952 16.97 19.41 -1.98
N LEU A 953 17.39 19.19 -0.74
CA LEU A 953 17.07 17.97 -0.02
C LEU A 953 15.83 18.14 0.85
N VAL A 954 15.08 17.05 0.93
CA VAL A 954 14.07 16.84 1.95
C VAL A 954 14.68 16.03 3.10
N GLY A 955 14.31 16.36 4.33
CA GLY A 955 14.72 15.71 5.56
C GLY A 955 13.97 14.38 5.80
N PRO A 956 14.48 13.55 6.72
CA PRO A 956 13.93 12.23 7.01
C PRO A 956 12.71 12.24 7.95
N PHE A 957 12.29 13.41 8.44
CA PHE A 957 11.16 13.55 9.36
C PHE A 957 9.94 14.09 8.64
N GLU A 958 8.75 13.84 9.20
CA GLU A 958 7.53 14.53 8.82
C GLU A 958 7.35 15.79 9.67
N SER A 959 6.90 16.85 9.03
CA SER A 959 6.68 18.18 9.61
C SER A 959 5.22 18.56 9.49
N ASP A 960 4.65 18.97 10.62
CA ASP A 960 3.41 19.74 10.61
C ASP A 960 3.65 21.15 10.07
N PHE A 961 2.65 21.72 9.40
CA PHE A 961 2.73 23.07 8.85
C PHE A 961 1.38 23.77 8.82
N SER A 962 1.41 25.10 8.76
CA SER A 962 0.26 25.95 8.50
C SER A 962 0.63 27.15 7.63
N PHE A 963 -0.20 27.47 6.64
CA PHE A 963 -0.12 28.68 5.83
C PHE A 963 -1.38 29.49 6.03
N VAL A 964 -1.27 30.71 6.55
CA VAL A 964 -2.40 31.62 6.72
C VAL A 964 -2.23 32.82 5.79
N ASN A 965 -3.20 33.05 4.90
CA ASN A 965 -3.16 34.19 4.00
C ASN A 965 -3.76 35.45 4.63
N ASN A 966 -2.92 36.31 5.19
CA ASN A 966 -3.31 37.61 5.73
C ASN A 966 -3.12 38.77 4.72
N SER A 967 -2.65 38.48 3.51
CA SER A 967 -2.47 39.48 2.45
C SER A 967 -3.79 39.86 1.78
N ASP A 968 -3.80 40.96 1.05
CA ASP A 968 -4.92 41.38 0.21
C ASP A 968 -4.93 40.69 -1.16
N HIS A 969 -3.97 39.78 -1.41
CA HIS A 969 -3.83 39.02 -2.66
C HIS A 969 -4.41 37.60 -2.50
N THR A 970 -5.02 37.09 -3.57
CA THR A 970 -5.28 35.64 -3.67
C THR A 970 -3.98 34.98 -4.08
N VAL A 971 -3.54 33.98 -3.32
CA VAL A 971 -2.23 33.34 -3.50
C VAL A 971 -2.40 31.86 -3.78
N ARG A 972 -1.39 31.26 -4.41
CA ARG A 972 -1.30 29.82 -4.59
C ARG A 972 -0.07 29.29 -3.86
N VAL A 973 -0.26 28.19 -3.14
CA VAL A 973 0.82 27.47 -2.46
C VAL A 973 1.15 26.23 -3.28
N TYR A 974 2.31 26.25 -3.92
CA TYR A 974 2.84 25.13 -4.69
C TYR A 974 3.91 24.39 -3.89
N ARG A 975 3.92 23.07 -3.99
CA ARG A 975 5.13 22.31 -3.64
C ARG A 975 6.21 22.57 -4.69
N VAL A 976 7.46 22.73 -4.25
CA VAL A 976 8.62 22.79 -5.15
C VAL A 976 9.19 21.38 -5.31
N ASP A 977 9.43 20.96 -6.55
CA ASP A 977 10.11 19.70 -6.83
C ASP A 977 11.57 19.78 -6.35
N ASN A 978 11.98 18.82 -5.51
CA ASN A 978 13.27 18.89 -4.84
C ASN A 978 14.45 18.54 -5.76
N VAL A 979 14.21 17.93 -6.92
CA VAL A 979 15.27 17.57 -7.88
C VAL A 979 15.48 18.68 -8.90
N THR A 980 14.40 19.31 -9.36
CA THR A 980 14.42 20.30 -10.45
C THR A 980 14.32 21.74 -9.96
N GLY A 981 13.72 21.99 -8.79
CA GLY A 981 13.39 23.34 -8.31
C GLY A 981 12.15 23.95 -8.96
N GLU A 982 11.47 23.21 -9.85
CA GLU A 982 10.26 23.68 -10.53
C GLU A 982 9.01 23.58 -9.65
N LEU A 983 7.96 24.33 -10.01
CA LEU A 983 6.67 24.23 -9.33
C LEU A 983 6.02 22.89 -9.71
N SER A 984 5.64 22.11 -8.73
CA SER A 984 5.16 20.75 -8.95
C SER A 984 3.67 20.72 -9.33
N GLU A 985 3.36 20.61 -10.62
CA GLU A 985 1.97 20.50 -11.11
C GLU A 985 1.28 19.19 -10.70
N GLY A 986 2.02 18.08 -10.61
CA GLY A 986 1.46 16.75 -10.32
C GLY A 986 0.93 16.56 -8.89
N PHE A 987 1.28 17.45 -7.96
CA PHE A 987 0.76 17.45 -6.57
C PHE A 987 -0.34 18.51 -6.36
N GLY A 988 -0.73 19.24 -7.41
CA GLY A 988 -1.67 20.36 -7.33
C GLY A 988 -1.12 21.57 -6.56
N PHE A 989 -1.94 22.62 -6.47
CA PHE A 989 -1.70 23.78 -5.62
C PHE A 989 -2.97 24.11 -4.84
N THR A 990 -2.81 24.71 -3.66
CA THR A 990 -3.94 25.23 -2.90
C THR A 990 -4.07 26.72 -3.16
N THR A 991 -5.28 27.18 -3.52
CA THR A 991 -5.57 28.62 -3.64
C THR A 991 -6.09 29.13 -2.31
N LEU A 992 -5.50 30.20 -1.79
CA LEU A 992 -5.90 30.84 -0.54
C LEU A 992 -6.35 32.26 -0.81
N ALA A 993 -7.62 32.55 -0.54
CA ALA A 993 -8.11 33.92 -0.42
C ALA A 993 -7.70 34.51 0.94
N LYS A 994 -7.94 35.82 1.12
CA LYS A 994 -7.63 36.49 2.39
C LYS A 994 -8.43 35.88 3.54
N GLY A 995 -7.71 35.42 4.56
CA GLY A 995 -8.25 34.78 5.75
C GLY A 995 -8.31 33.25 5.67
N ASP A 996 -7.99 32.66 4.52
CA ASP A 996 -7.96 31.20 4.36
C ASP A 996 -6.67 30.62 4.95
N THR A 997 -6.78 29.36 5.40
CA THR A 997 -5.68 28.59 5.96
C THR A 997 -5.51 27.27 5.21
N TYR A 998 -4.27 26.87 4.97
CA TYR A 998 -3.88 25.55 4.49
C TYR A 998 -2.92 24.90 5.49
N ASP A 999 -3.27 23.74 6.04
CA ASP A 999 -2.49 23.10 7.10
C ASP A 999 -2.40 21.57 6.96
N SER A 1000 -1.47 20.98 7.71
CA SER A 1000 -1.29 19.52 7.79
C SER A 1000 -2.32 18.81 8.67
N ALA A 1001 -3.18 19.53 9.40
CA ALA A 1001 -4.24 18.92 10.21
C ALA A 1001 -5.45 18.51 9.35
N SER A 1002 -5.71 19.28 8.29
CA SER A 1002 -6.73 19.01 7.28
C SER A 1002 -6.19 18.27 6.06
N THR A 1003 -4.87 18.11 5.95
CA THR A 1003 -4.21 17.41 4.85
C THR A 1003 -3.11 16.47 5.35
N TRP A 1004 -2.09 16.19 4.53
CA TRP A 1004 -1.00 15.28 4.86
C TRP A 1004 0.23 16.07 5.30
N LYS A 1005 0.98 15.55 6.26
CA LYS A 1005 2.26 16.14 6.67
C LYS A 1005 3.25 16.16 5.52
N TRP A 1006 4.16 17.12 5.56
CA TRP A 1006 5.23 17.24 4.56
C TRP A 1006 6.54 16.75 5.17
N PHE A 1007 7.43 16.18 4.35
CA PHE A 1007 8.77 15.88 4.84
C PHE A 1007 9.53 17.17 5.18
N GLY A 1008 10.40 17.10 6.19
CA GLY A 1008 11.28 18.19 6.61
C GLY A 1008 12.08 18.78 5.45
N ASN A 1009 12.51 20.03 5.58
CA ASN A 1009 13.20 20.85 4.58
C ASN A 1009 12.52 20.95 3.21
N ARG A 1010 11.29 20.45 3.06
CA ARG A 1010 10.49 20.62 1.85
C ARG A 1010 10.11 22.08 1.68
N ARG A 1011 9.99 22.51 0.43
CA ARG A 1011 9.73 23.90 0.06
C ARG A 1011 8.31 24.11 -0.46
N ALA A 1012 7.68 25.17 0.03
CA ALA A 1012 6.41 25.67 -0.49
C ALA A 1012 6.65 27.02 -1.16
N ALA A 1013 6.42 27.12 -2.47
CA ALA A 1013 6.45 28.39 -3.18
C ALA A 1013 5.08 29.06 -3.11
N ILE A 1014 5.06 30.29 -2.62
CA ILE A 1014 3.90 31.16 -2.60
C ILE A 1014 3.93 31.99 -3.89
N THR A 1015 2.87 31.91 -4.69
CA THR A 1015 2.79 32.61 -5.98
C THR A 1015 1.52 33.42 -6.12
N ASP A 1016 1.50 34.34 -7.09
CA ASP A 1016 0.26 34.92 -7.61
C ASP A 1016 -0.53 33.89 -8.44
N GLU A 1017 -1.72 34.27 -8.91
CA GLU A 1017 -2.59 33.41 -9.75
C GLU A 1017 -1.99 33.06 -11.12
N ASN A 1018 -0.93 33.75 -11.55
CA ASN A 1018 -0.21 33.49 -12.79
C ASN A 1018 1.05 32.63 -12.59
N GLY A 1019 1.33 32.19 -11.34
CA GLY A 1019 2.50 31.38 -11.01
C GLY A 1019 3.80 32.17 -10.78
N HIS A 1020 3.75 33.51 -10.72
CA HIS A 1020 4.92 34.30 -10.33
C HIS A 1020 5.17 34.17 -8.84
N CYS A 1021 6.39 33.77 -8.48
CA CYS A 1021 6.77 33.57 -7.09
C CYS A 1021 6.88 34.90 -6.33
N ALA A 1022 6.30 34.93 -5.14
CA ALA A 1022 6.41 36.01 -4.15
C ALA A 1022 7.30 35.62 -2.96
N GLY A 1023 7.44 34.33 -2.66
CA GLY A 1023 8.36 33.84 -1.63
C GLY A 1023 8.34 32.31 -1.49
N VAL A 1024 9.24 31.77 -0.69
CA VAL A 1024 9.35 30.33 -0.44
C VAL A 1024 9.50 30.04 1.04
N ALA A 1025 8.64 29.18 1.58
CA ALA A 1025 8.74 28.64 2.93
C ALA A 1025 9.51 27.31 2.92
N VAL A 1026 10.25 27.02 4.00
CA VAL A 1026 11.08 25.81 4.16
C VAL A 1026 10.78 25.15 5.50
N MET A 1027 10.34 23.88 5.50
CA MET A 1027 9.93 23.16 6.72
C MET A 1027 11.12 22.79 7.61
N THR A 1028 11.63 23.69 8.43
CA THR A 1028 12.85 23.46 9.22
C THR A 1028 12.62 22.73 10.54
N GLU A 1029 11.38 22.72 11.06
CA GLU A 1029 11.06 22.19 12.39
C GLU A 1029 10.48 20.76 12.33
N GLU A 1030 10.96 19.89 13.24
CA GLU A 1030 10.58 18.46 13.36
C GLU A 1030 9.48 18.25 14.42
N ASP A 1031 9.73 18.68 15.65
CA ASP A 1031 8.81 18.45 16.79
C ASP A 1031 7.74 19.53 16.98
N THR A 1032 7.77 20.58 16.15
CA THR A 1032 6.83 21.71 16.22
C THR A 1032 6.28 22.08 14.84
N SER A 1033 5.08 22.67 14.81
CA SER A 1033 4.44 23.10 13.55
C SER A 1033 5.23 24.22 12.88
N ASN A 1034 5.37 24.11 11.56
CA ASN A 1034 5.97 25.11 10.70
C ASN A 1034 4.88 26.09 10.25
N ASP A 1035 4.72 27.20 10.95
CA ASP A 1035 3.61 28.14 10.77
C ASP A 1035 4.07 29.38 10.00
N TYR A 1036 3.50 29.64 8.82
CA TYR A 1036 3.85 30.75 7.95
C TYR A 1036 2.69 31.71 7.73
N GLU A 1037 2.94 32.99 7.97
CA GLU A 1037 1.99 34.07 7.67
C GLU A 1037 2.34 34.75 6.34
N ILE A 1038 1.41 34.69 5.39
CA ILE A 1038 1.54 35.37 4.10
C ILE A 1038 0.95 36.78 4.27
N THR A 1039 1.78 37.80 4.12
CA THR A 1039 1.39 39.21 4.30
C THR A 1039 1.67 40.03 3.04
N ASN A 1040 1.13 41.25 2.97
CA ASN A 1040 1.36 42.16 1.84
C ASN A 1040 2.86 42.46 1.59
N ALA A 1041 3.71 42.33 2.60
CA ALA A 1041 5.15 42.57 2.48
C ALA A 1041 5.84 41.68 1.44
N LEU A 1042 5.30 40.49 1.15
CA LEU A 1042 5.84 39.58 0.11
C LEU A 1042 5.60 40.07 -1.32
N PHE A 1043 4.70 41.04 -1.51
CA PHE A 1043 4.31 41.57 -2.81
C PHE A 1043 4.78 43.02 -3.02
N GLU A 1044 5.44 43.62 -2.03
CA GLU A 1044 6.05 44.94 -2.14
C GLU A 1044 7.45 44.81 -2.75
N PRO A 1045 7.84 45.67 -3.71
CA PRO A 1045 9.19 45.64 -4.27
C PRO A 1045 10.22 45.94 -3.17
N GLU A 1046 11.28 45.12 -3.07
CA GLU A 1046 12.44 45.43 -2.23
C GLU A 1046 12.96 46.82 -2.56
N VAL A 1047 12.87 47.75 -1.62
CA VAL A 1047 13.58 49.01 -1.69
C VAL A 1047 15.05 48.67 -1.40
N PRO A 1048 15.99 48.83 -2.35
CA PRO A 1048 17.39 48.53 -2.08
C PRO A 1048 17.91 49.42 -0.96
N ASP A 1049 18.82 48.86 -0.16
CA ASP A 1049 19.56 49.57 0.88
C ASP A 1049 20.09 50.93 0.38
N VAL A 1050 20.07 51.93 1.28
CA VAL A 1050 20.58 53.30 1.09
C VAL A 1050 21.87 53.31 0.25
N VAL A 1051 21.80 53.88 -0.95
CA VAL A 1051 22.97 54.05 -1.82
C VAL A 1051 23.94 55.04 -1.14
N ILE A 1052 25.03 54.53 -0.58
CA ILE A 1052 26.02 55.35 0.14
C ILE A 1052 26.60 56.38 -0.84
N GLY A 1053 26.35 57.66 -0.57
CA GLY A 1053 26.82 58.77 -1.41
C GLY A 1053 25.70 59.51 -2.14
N ASP A 1054 24.49 58.96 -2.21
CA ASP A 1054 23.31 59.62 -2.78
C ASP A 1054 22.86 60.75 -1.82
N MET A 1055 23.11 61.99 -2.19
CA MET A 1055 22.87 63.18 -1.36
C MET A 1055 21.53 63.84 -1.64
N ASP A 1056 20.94 63.63 -2.82
CA ASP A 1056 19.64 64.20 -3.18
C ASP A 1056 18.49 63.18 -3.23
N GLY A 1057 18.79 61.90 -3.00
CA GLY A 1057 17.85 60.82 -2.71
C GLY A 1057 17.17 60.26 -3.95
N ASP A 1058 17.79 60.39 -5.12
CA ASP A 1058 17.24 59.94 -6.40
C ASP A 1058 17.63 58.49 -6.77
N GLY A 1059 18.40 57.82 -5.90
CA GLY A 1059 18.79 56.42 -6.03
C GLY A 1059 20.09 56.20 -6.80
N ASP A 1060 20.84 57.26 -7.12
CA ASP A 1060 22.16 57.14 -7.73
C ASP A 1060 23.24 58.06 -7.10
N VAL A 1061 24.50 57.90 -7.52
CA VAL A 1061 25.61 58.74 -7.07
C VAL A 1061 26.28 59.36 -8.29
N ASP A 1062 26.17 60.67 -8.40
CA ASP A 1062 26.63 61.42 -9.56
C ASP A 1062 27.44 62.68 -9.18
N ARG A 1063 27.63 63.58 -10.17
CA ARG A 1063 28.36 64.84 -9.94
C ARG A 1063 27.56 65.87 -9.14
N ILE A 1064 26.24 65.79 -9.11
CA ILE A 1064 25.34 66.61 -8.30
C ILE A 1064 25.57 66.25 -6.83
N ASP A 1065 25.65 64.96 -6.49
CA ASP A 1065 25.93 64.51 -5.11
C ASP A 1065 27.31 64.93 -4.64
N ILE A 1066 28.33 64.74 -5.48
CA ILE A 1066 29.71 65.16 -5.16
C ILE A 1066 29.76 66.67 -4.88
N ARG A 1067 28.97 67.46 -5.62
CA ARG A 1067 28.87 68.92 -5.41
C ARG A 1067 28.11 69.23 -4.13
N ALA A 1068 27.02 68.53 -3.86
CA ALA A 1068 26.23 68.67 -2.64
C ALA A 1068 27.10 68.36 -1.41
N PHE A 1069 27.84 67.24 -1.42
CA PHE A 1069 28.74 66.86 -0.34
C PHE A 1069 29.88 67.89 -0.15
N SER A 1070 30.49 68.35 -1.25
CA SER A 1070 31.51 69.42 -1.18
C SER A 1070 30.98 70.75 -0.64
N LEU A 1071 29.70 71.04 -0.86
CA LEU A 1071 29.06 72.27 -0.42
C LEU A 1071 28.64 72.17 1.07
N ALA A 1072 28.09 71.04 1.49
CA ALA A 1072 27.75 70.74 2.87
C ALA A 1072 28.98 70.88 3.79
N LEU A 1073 30.13 70.33 3.38
CA LEU A 1073 31.38 70.50 4.13
C LEU A 1073 31.86 71.95 4.20
N ARG A 1074 31.68 72.74 3.14
CA ARG A 1074 32.02 74.18 3.15
C ARG A 1074 31.11 75.01 4.04
N ARG A 1075 29.88 74.54 4.25
CA ARG A 1075 28.90 75.18 5.13
C ARG A 1075 29.00 74.70 6.58
N GLY A 1076 29.83 73.69 6.85
CA GLY A 1076 29.97 73.09 8.18
C GLY A 1076 28.72 72.32 8.60
N GLU A 1077 27.97 71.78 7.63
CA GLU A 1077 26.79 70.96 7.90
C GLU A 1077 27.23 69.62 8.52
N ALA A 1078 26.46 69.13 9.48
CA ALA A 1078 26.70 67.84 10.11
C ALA A 1078 26.23 66.72 9.17
N LEU A 1079 27.17 65.87 8.74
CA LEU A 1079 26.90 64.76 7.83
C LEU A 1079 27.01 63.42 8.57
N PRO A 1080 26.20 62.40 8.19
CA PRO A 1080 26.29 61.07 8.78
C PRO A 1080 27.68 60.44 8.59
N ILE A 1081 28.08 59.58 9.52
CA ILE A 1081 29.39 58.90 9.48
C ILE A 1081 29.57 58.02 8.22
N SER A 1082 28.48 57.62 7.56
CA SER A 1082 28.52 56.90 6.28
C SER A 1082 29.22 57.69 5.15
N PHE A 1083 29.39 59.01 5.31
CA PHE A 1083 30.13 59.86 4.38
C PHE A 1083 31.64 59.96 4.70
N ASP A 1084 32.14 59.24 5.72
CA ASP A 1084 33.58 59.06 6.00
C ASP A 1084 34.18 57.96 5.11
N LEU A 1085 34.27 58.24 3.80
CA LEU A 1085 34.58 57.23 2.78
C LEU A 1085 36.01 56.67 2.88
N ASN A 1086 36.92 57.32 3.61
CA ASN A 1086 38.25 56.79 3.88
C ASN A 1086 38.39 56.13 5.27
N ALA A 1087 37.32 56.12 6.07
CA ALA A 1087 37.25 55.58 7.42
C ALA A 1087 38.33 56.13 8.38
N ASP A 1088 38.75 57.39 8.20
CA ASP A 1088 39.74 58.04 9.08
C ASP A 1088 39.12 58.74 10.31
N GLY A 1089 37.80 58.67 10.44
CA GLY A 1089 37.00 59.23 11.52
C GLY A 1089 36.71 60.72 11.34
N VAL A 1090 37.10 61.35 10.22
CA VAL A 1090 36.98 62.79 9.99
C VAL A 1090 36.47 63.09 8.57
N ILE A 1091 35.17 63.35 8.46
CA ILE A 1091 34.53 63.74 7.18
C ILE A 1091 35.07 65.10 6.69
N ASN A 1092 35.82 65.10 5.59
CA ASN A 1092 36.44 66.29 5.04
C ASN A 1092 36.60 66.24 3.50
N SER A 1093 37.33 67.22 2.94
CA SER A 1093 37.56 67.30 1.48
C SER A 1093 38.25 66.08 0.85
N ARG A 1094 38.85 65.20 1.66
CA ARG A 1094 39.43 63.92 1.21
C ARG A 1094 38.33 62.92 0.83
N ASP A 1095 37.24 62.86 1.58
CA ASP A 1095 36.11 61.96 1.32
C ASP A 1095 35.34 62.36 0.06
N VAL A 1096 35.20 63.67 -0.19
CA VAL A 1096 34.62 64.19 -1.45
C VAL A 1096 35.38 63.70 -2.68
N ARG A 1097 36.70 63.47 -2.58
CA ARG A 1097 37.48 62.92 -3.71
C ARG A 1097 37.20 61.44 -3.93
N LEU A 1098 36.87 60.71 -2.88
CA LEU A 1098 36.58 59.29 -2.93
C LEU A 1098 35.17 58.99 -3.45
N MET A 1099 34.24 59.94 -3.35
CA MET A 1099 32.91 59.78 -3.98
C MET A 1099 32.99 59.49 -5.48
N ARG A 1100 34.05 59.92 -6.18
CA ARG A 1100 34.23 59.59 -7.61
C ARG A 1100 34.43 58.09 -7.88
N GLY A 1101 34.83 57.32 -6.87
CA GLY A 1101 35.05 55.88 -6.96
C GLY A 1101 33.78 55.06 -6.74
N ILE A 1102 32.69 55.70 -6.30
CA ILE A 1102 31.40 55.06 -6.02
C ILE A 1102 30.26 55.64 -6.87
N CYS A 1103 30.59 56.41 -7.91
CA CYS A 1103 29.59 56.94 -8.82
C CYS A 1103 28.89 55.83 -9.60
N THR A 1104 27.57 55.92 -9.69
CA THR A 1104 26.73 54.92 -10.38
C THR A 1104 27.05 54.87 -11.88
N TYR A 1105 27.39 56.01 -12.50
CA TYR A 1105 27.71 56.09 -13.92
C TYR A 1105 29.15 56.49 -14.20
N ASN A 1106 29.67 56.04 -15.35
CA ASN A 1106 31.01 56.37 -15.84
C ASN A 1106 31.25 57.88 -15.85
N ARG A 1107 32.36 58.31 -15.23
CA ARG A 1107 32.75 59.72 -15.05
C ARG A 1107 31.78 60.55 -14.18
N CYS A 1108 30.94 59.92 -13.36
CA CYS A 1108 29.93 60.57 -12.52
C CYS A 1108 28.98 61.45 -13.34
N SER A 1109 28.50 60.92 -14.46
CA SER A 1109 27.51 61.61 -15.29
C SER A 1109 26.16 61.62 -14.58
N ALA A 1110 25.46 62.76 -14.63
CA ALA A 1110 24.11 62.95 -14.08
C ALA A 1110 22.98 62.39 -14.96
N ASN A 1111 23.35 61.77 -16.08
CA ASN A 1111 22.41 61.13 -16.99
C ASN A 1111 23.05 59.84 -17.48
N PRO A 1112 22.32 58.71 -17.53
CA PRO A 1112 22.77 57.53 -18.24
C PRO A 1112 22.93 57.88 -19.72
N THR A 1113 24.14 57.76 -20.26
CA THR A 1113 24.35 57.87 -21.71
C THR A 1113 23.80 56.61 -22.38
N PRO A 1114 23.02 56.72 -23.48
CA PRO A 1114 22.53 55.55 -24.20
C PRO A 1114 23.69 54.89 -24.97
N GLU A 1115 23.91 53.60 -24.71
CA GLU A 1115 24.51 52.66 -25.66
C GLU A 1115 23.40 51.88 -26.38
#